data_AF-A0A2S7SV91-F1
#
_entry.id   AF-A0A2S7SV91-F1
#
_cell.length_a   1.000
_cell.length_b   1.000
_cell.length_c   1.000
_cell.angle_alpha   90.00
_cell.angle_beta   90.00
_cell.angle_gamma   90.00
#
_symmetry.space_group_name_H-M   'P 1'
#
loop_
_entity.id
_entity.type
_entity.pdbx_description
1 polymer ?
#
loop_
_entity_poly.entity_id
_entity_poly.type
_entity_poly.pdbx_seq_one_letter_code
_entity_poly.pdbx_strand_id
1 'polypeptide(L)'
;MQTHTLKARLFITIAALLSIINIGYAQIIPNCGNKIAIYFNQPVDNSVSTGVNAAYLNNSFVDTIVAYINRAKYSIDIAQYDYNQSGSYTSIATAINNAYLSGKKVRWIYDSSQVNTGLALLNPGIHTMGSPTTAAYGIMHHKFIVIDANSANPNDAIVSTGSEDWGVTQFNLAPNNLLFLQDSALAHAYLNQFNMMWGDTGVIPNTTTSKYGPFKTDVGQHIFHIDGKLIELYFSPSDATNTHILSTINSANTDLYFGVFTFTVAADANAIVARQTAGVYTAGIVDQNSNTSAAYPILTSGLGTNLKTYVGSGALVYHNKMLIVDPSNACSDPAVLTGSHNWSTSANTKNDENTLIIHNDTVANVYYQSFKANFAALGGTLTPIAPCATTTCAIPSGLYTTGVTSTAALLNWSPVSGAVSYAVQYRVVGASVWDTLTVFTDSVSITTLTPTTNYEFQVATRCASGSSAYASSSTFTTLAAPCSIPSGLNTMATSTTSATIGWTPVSGSSVYYINYRPSGTTPWSATTSSMNSVTIAGLLSGTVYEYEVAADCSGATGTYSTMDSFATTSASCAIPTTPTTFYITNTSAILGWTVVGSAAGYIVNYRVLSTATWTIDTVYTNTDTLTALTAGTLYEFRVSTLCIGITSAYTGSSIFSTLSSTCPVPVALTAASVSSTAAQLTWSPISGAVSYNIRYRKTGTTAWQNTVSAAASVIINSLSPSTFYEFQVQARCTAPDTSGYAGSVTFKTSATAGILSASLEQNTFTIDPNPTANGNIHLAFQLNAQDAVSIVVYDIMGREVQTLINNEIKQPGNLNYAIALDAPGVYLIKLTVGQTSVVKRAVRL
;
A
#
# COMPACT_ATOMS: atom_id res chain seq x y z
N MET A 1 -52.82 21.14 24.73
CA MET A 1 -52.42 20.65 26.08
C MET A 1 -53.16 19.36 26.39
N GLN A 2 -52.68 18.18 25.98
CA GLN A 2 -53.12 16.89 26.55
C GLN A 2 -52.30 15.64 26.12
N THR A 3 -51.12 15.81 25.52
CA THR A 3 -50.28 14.69 25.05
C THR A 3 -48.90 14.60 25.72
N HIS A 4 -48.51 15.59 26.54
CA HIS A 4 -47.22 15.58 27.25
C HIS A 4 -47.27 15.04 28.68
N THR A 5 -48.46 14.83 29.26
CA THR A 5 -48.63 14.39 30.65
C THR A 5 -48.79 12.88 30.84
N LEU A 6 -49.05 12.11 29.78
CA LEU A 6 -49.17 10.64 29.87
C LEU A 6 -47.82 9.91 29.84
N LYS A 7 -46.81 10.43 29.11
CA LYS A 7 -45.48 9.80 29.05
C LYS A 7 -44.70 9.91 30.37
N ALA A 8 -44.85 11.03 31.10
CA ALA A 8 -44.19 11.20 32.40
C ALA A 8 -44.82 10.34 33.51
N ARG A 9 -46.15 10.12 33.47
CA ARG A 9 -46.82 9.25 34.45
C ARG A 9 -46.59 7.77 34.19
N LEU A 10 -46.43 7.33 32.92
CA LEU A 10 -46.14 5.92 32.62
C LEU A 10 -44.73 5.51 33.10
N PHE A 11 -43.74 6.41 33.03
CA PHE A 11 -42.38 6.15 33.53
C PHE A 11 -42.30 6.09 35.06
N ILE A 12 -43.01 6.98 35.76
CA ILE A 12 -43.01 7.00 37.23
C ILE A 12 -43.80 5.79 37.80
N THR A 13 -44.83 5.32 37.10
CA THR A 13 -45.65 4.18 37.58
C THR A 13 -44.97 2.82 37.32
N ILE A 14 -44.13 2.69 36.29
CA ILE A 14 -43.32 1.47 36.07
C ILE A 14 -42.21 1.37 37.13
N ALA A 15 -41.55 2.47 37.47
CA ALA A 15 -40.54 2.50 38.54
C ALA A 15 -41.12 2.17 39.93
N ALA A 16 -42.37 2.59 40.21
CA ALA A 16 -43.05 2.33 41.48
C ALA A 16 -43.76 0.96 41.56
N LEU A 17 -44.12 0.33 40.43
CA LEU A 17 -44.60 -1.06 40.42
C LEU A 17 -43.46 -2.09 40.44
N LEU A 18 -42.25 -1.72 40.01
CA LEU A 18 -41.06 -2.57 40.07
C LEU A 18 -40.49 -2.72 41.49
N SER A 19 -40.90 -1.90 42.46
CA SER A 19 -40.45 -2.00 43.85
C SER A 19 -41.26 -2.98 44.72
N ILE A 20 -42.26 -3.68 44.17
CA ILE A 20 -43.18 -4.56 44.95
C ILE A 20 -43.11 -6.03 44.52
N ILE A 21 -42.29 -6.39 43.51
CA ILE A 21 -42.11 -7.78 43.08
C ILE A 21 -40.63 -8.14 43.20
N ASN A 22 -40.34 -9.06 44.13
CA ASN A 22 -38.99 -9.52 44.49
C ASN A 22 -38.41 -10.47 43.41
N ILE A 23 -38.09 -9.92 42.23
CA ILE A 23 -37.36 -10.59 41.15
C ILE A 23 -36.05 -9.83 40.97
N GLY A 24 -34.91 -10.52 41.12
CA GLY A 24 -33.57 -9.94 41.00
C GLY A 24 -33.37 -9.25 39.65
N TYR A 25 -33.29 -7.91 39.66
CA TYR A 25 -32.90 -7.13 38.49
C TYR A 25 -31.39 -6.96 38.47
N ALA A 26 -30.77 -7.31 37.34
CA ALA A 26 -29.39 -6.97 37.02
C ALA A 26 -29.21 -5.44 37.05
N GLN A 27 -28.36 -4.93 37.95
CA GLN A 27 -28.04 -3.51 37.98
C GLN A 27 -26.93 -3.22 36.97
N ILE A 28 -27.29 -2.58 35.85
CA ILE A 28 -26.34 -1.98 34.91
C ILE A 28 -26.46 -0.47 35.05
N ILE A 29 -26.17 0.05 36.25
CA ILE A 29 -26.29 1.48 36.53
C ILE A 29 -24.91 1.97 36.98
N PRO A 30 -24.19 2.74 36.15
CA PRO A 30 -23.07 3.54 36.63
C PRO A 30 -23.51 4.32 37.86
N ASN A 31 -22.86 4.07 39.00
CA ASN A 31 -23.21 4.72 40.27
C ASN A 31 -22.19 5.78 40.67
N CYS A 32 -21.03 5.85 40.00
CA CYS A 32 -20.01 6.88 40.20
C CYS A 32 -19.76 7.64 38.89
N GLY A 33 -20.71 8.48 38.48
CA GLY A 33 -20.70 9.14 37.17
C GLY A 33 -21.34 8.28 36.09
N ASN A 34 -20.98 8.51 34.82
CA ASN A 34 -21.61 7.83 33.67
C ASN A 34 -20.89 6.54 33.24
N LYS A 35 -19.66 6.32 33.72
CA LYS A 35 -18.76 5.29 33.18
C LYS A 35 -18.17 4.32 34.21
N ILE A 36 -18.41 4.56 35.50
CA ILE A 36 -17.84 3.75 36.60
C ILE A 36 -19.00 3.17 37.42
N ALA A 37 -18.98 1.85 37.61
CA ALA A 37 -19.95 1.12 38.45
C ALA A 37 -19.21 0.24 39.46
N ILE A 38 -19.50 0.44 40.75
CA ILE A 38 -18.86 -0.28 41.86
C ILE A 38 -19.92 -1.01 42.68
N TYR A 39 -19.65 -2.27 42.98
CA TYR A 39 -20.54 -3.16 43.71
C TYR A 39 -19.81 -3.91 44.81
N PHE A 40 -20.51 -4.17 45.91
CA PHE A 40 -20.02 -4.99 47.03
C PHE A 40 -20.97 -6.16 47.25
N ASN A 41 -20.44 -7.31 47.65
CA ASN A 41 -21.26 -8.48 47.98
C ASN A 41 -21.53 -8.62 49.48
N GLN A 42 -21.13 -7.63 50.27
CA GLN A 42 -21.42 -7.54 51.70
C GLN A 42 -22.19 -6.26 52.02
N PRO A 43 -22.94 -6.24 53.14
CA PRO A 43 -23.64 -5.04 53.59
C PRO A 43 -22.70 -3.83 53.68
N VAL A 44 -23.24 -2.66 53.31
CA VAL A 44 -22.56 -1.36 53.33
C VAL A 44 -23.24 -0.42 54.32
N ASP A 45 -22.54 0.61 54.79
CA ASP A 45 -23.09 1.62 55.70
C ASP A 45 -23.30 2.94 54.95
N ASN A 46 -24.51 3.14 54.41
CA ASN A 46 -24.85 4.36 53.69
C ASN A 46 -25.01 5.59 54.59
N SER A 47 -24.94 5.47 55.93
CA SER A 47 -25.05 6.62 56.84
C SER A 47 -23.91 7.63 56.69
N VAL A 48 -22.80 7.22 56.07
CA VAL A 48 -21.63 8.07 55.79
C VAL A 48 -21.52 8.47 54.32
N SER A 49 -22.59 8.28 53.55
CA SER A 49 -22.62 8.71 52.15
C SER A 49 -22.51 10.23 52.03
N THR A 50 -21.69 10.68 51.08
CA THR A 50 -21.56 12.10 50.70
C THR A 50 -22.39 12.46 49.46
N GLY A 51 -23.26 11.58 48.99
CA GLY A 51 -24.18 11.85 47.88
C GLY A 51 -24.47 10.64 46.98
N VAL A 52 -23.55 9.69 46.93
CA VAL A 52 -23.72 8.40 46.22
C VAL A 52 -23.72 7.27 47.24
N ASN A 53 -24.77 6.45 47.23
CA ASN A 53 -24.83 5.26 48.07
C ASN A 53 -24.05 4.11 47.43
N ALA A 54 -23.18 3.47 48.22
CA ALA A 54 -22.55 2.23 47.82
C ALA A 54 -23.61 1.16 47.52
N ALA A 55 -23.41 0.40 46.44
CA ALA A 55 -24.35 -0.62 46.01
C ALA A 55 -23.97 -2.00 46.58
N TYR A 56 -24.81 -2.51 47.48
CA TYR A 56 -24.73 -3.87 47.97
C TYR A 56 -25.56 -4.81 47.08
N LEU A 57 -24.90 -5.76 46.41
CA LEU A 57 -25.52 -6.79 45.61
C LEU A 57 -25.66 -8.09 46.41
N ASN A 58 -26.79 -8.25 47.08
CA ASN A 58 -27.10 -9.44 47.87
C ASN A 58 -27.27 -10.68 46.97
N ASN A 59 -26.20 -11.46 46.81
CA ASN A 59 -26.12 -12.67 46.00
C ASN A 59 -26.36 -12.47 44.49
N SER A 60 -26.06 -11.29 43.94
CA SER A 60 -26.30 -10.93 42.53
C SER A 60 -25.06 -10.47 41.75
N PHE A 61 -23.85 -10.77 42.24
CA PHE A 61 -22.61 -10.54 41.47
C PHE A 61 -22.63 -11.27 40.13
N VAL A 62 -23.02 -12.54 40.14
CA VAL A 62 -23.14 -13.37 38.94
C VAL A 62 -24.11 -12.77 37.93
N ASP A 63 -25.30 -12.36 38.37
CA ASP A 63 -26.31 -11.76 37.49
C ASP A 63 -25.79 -10.47 36.84
N THR A 64 -25.02 -9.69 37.59
CA THR A 64 -24.40 -8.45 37.11
C THR A 64 -23.31 -8.74 36.08
N ILE A 65 -22.41 -9.69 36.36
CA ILE A 65 -21.37 -10.13 35.40
C ILE A 65 -22.01 -10.64 34.11
N VAL A 66 -23.04 -11.49 34.21
CA VAL A 66 -23.80 -12.00 33.06
C VAL A 66 -24.44 -10.87 32.26
N ALA A 67 -25.01 -9.88 32.93
CA ALA A 67 -25.61 -8.73 32.26
C ALA A 67 -24.58 -7.91 31.45
N TYR A 68 -23.36 -7.75 31.97
CA TYR A 68 -22.27 -7.12 31.23
C TYR A 68 -21.77 -7.99 30.07
N ILE A 69 -21.58 -9.31 30.27
CA ILE A 69 -21.23 -10.25 29.19
C ILE A 69 -22.23 -10.17 28.03
N ASN A 70 -23.52 -10.09 28.34
CA ASN A 70 -24.58 -10.02 27.33
C ASN A 70 -24.58 -8.69 26.53
N ARG A 71 -23.85 -7.66 26.99
CA ARG A 71 -23.66 -6.41 26.24
C ARG A 71 -22.62 -6.52 25.13
N ALA A 72 -21.75 -7.55 25.19
CA ALA A 72 -20.71 -7.74 24.20
C ALA A 72 -21.31 -7.78 22.78
N LYS A 73 -20.62 -7.19 21.83
CA LYS A 73 -21.00 -7.16 20.41
C LYS A 73 -20.03 -7.97 19.56
N TYR A 74 -18.75 -7.98 19.92
CA TYR A 74 -17.67 -8.49 19.08
C TYR A 74 -16.74 -9.44 19.82
N SER A 75 -16.33 -9.13 21.06
CA SER A 75 -15.31 -9.92 21.76
C SER A 75 -15.44 -9.89 23.28
N ILE A 76 -15.01 -10.99 23.91
CA ILE A 76 -14.90 -11.16 25.36
C ILE A 76 -13.58 -11.88 25.66
N ASP A 77 -12.72 -11.25 26.44
CA ASP A 77 -11.44 -11.81 26.89
C ASP A 77 -11.42 -11.85 28.42
N ILE A 78 -11.28 -13.05 28.99
CA ILE A 78 -11.42 -13.29 30.45
C ILE A 78 -10.10 -13.80 31.00
N ALA A 79 -9.49 -13.08 31.93
CA ALA A 79 -8.39 -13.58 32.76
C ALA A 79 -8.90 -13.69 34.20
N GLN A 80 -9.17 -14.91 34.64
CA GLN A 80 -9.75 -15.17 35.95
C GLN A 80 -8.99 -16.27 36.67
N TYR A 81 -8.54 -15.98 37.90
CA TYR A 81 -7.75 -16.90 38.73
C TYR A 81 -8.32 -18.32 38.77
N ASP A 82 -9.60 -18.45 39.12
CA ASP A 82 -10.32 -19.71 39.12
C ASP A 82 -11.76 -19.56 38.62
N TYR A 83 -12.36 -20.66 38.15
CA TYR A 83 -13.80 -20.74 37.92
C TYR A 83 -14.37 -22.06 38.43
N ASN A 84 -15.02 -22.00 39.58
CA ASN A 84 -15.54 -23.14 40.32
C ASN A 84 -17.07 -23.12 40.43
N GLN A 85 -17.71 -24.21 40.00
CA GLN A 85 -19.17 -24.31 39.99
C GLN A 85 -19.75 -24.83 41.30
N SER A 86 -20.91 -24.28 41.66
CA SER A 86 -22.06 -25.03 42.15
C SER A 86 -23.34 -24.27 41.78
N GLY A 87 -24.54 -24.86 41.78
CA GLY A 87 -25.83 -24.14 41.67
C GLY A 87 -26.02 -23.16 40.50
N SER A 88 -26.64 -21.99 40.75
CA SER A 88 -26.96 -20.92 39.77
C SER A 88 -25.76 -20.21 39.11
N TYR A 89 -24.53 -20.65 39.39
CA TYR A 89 -23.26 -20.00 39.00
C TYR A 89 -22.72 -20.54 37.66
N THR A 90 -23.51 -21.42 37.03
CA THR A 90 -23.35 -21.91 35.65
C THR A 90 -23.87 -20.92 34.60
N SER A 91 -24.57 -19.86 35.03
CA SER A 91 -25.12 -18.82 34.17
C SER A 91 -24.02 -18.01 33.46
N ILE A 92 -22.84 -17.85 34.07
CA ILE A 92 -21.68 -17.23 33.41
C ILE A 92 -21.23 -18.06 32.21
N ALA A 93 -20.97 -19.37 32.39
CA ALA A 93 -20.65 -20.27 31.28
C ALA A 93 -21.74 -20.26 30.20
N THR A 94 -23.01 -20.21 30.61
CA THR A 94 -24.15 -20.12 29.68
C THR A 94 -24.11 -18.84 28.85
N ALA A 95 -23.89 -17.68 29.48
CA ALA A 95 -23.80 -16.39 28.80
C ALA A 95 -22.61 -16.35 27.83
N ILE A 96 -21.46 -16.91 28.24
CA ILE A 96 -20.26 -17.03 27.41
C ILE A 96 -20.47 -17.95 26.21
N ASN A 97 -21.13 -19.09 26.41
CA ASN A 97 -21.51 -19.99 25.32
C ASN A 97 -22.46 -19.31 24.33
N ASN A 98 -23.45 -18.57 24.83
CA ASN A 98 -24.37 -17.81 23.98
C ASN A 98 -23.63 -16.72 23.18
N ALA A 99 -22.68 -16.03 23.81
CA ALA A 99 -21.81 -15.06 23.14
C ALA A 99 -21.02 -15.70 22.00
N TYR A 100 -20.36 -16.83 22.26
CA TYR A 100 -19.61 -17.60 21.27
C TYR A 100 -20.50 -18.11 20.12
N LEU A 101 -21.66 -18.71 20.44
CA LEU A 101 -22.62 -19.21 19.44
C LEU A 101 -23.21 -18.08 18.58
N SER A 102 -23.21 -16.85 19.09
CA SER A 102 -23.58 -15.65 18.35
C SER A 102 -22.44 -15.08 17.48
N GLY A 103 -21.31 -15.80 17.34
CA GLY A 103 -20.17 -15.43 16.51
C GLY A 103 -19.18 -14.46 17.16
N LYS A 104 -19.29 -14.18 18.47
CA LYS A 104 -18.35 -13.30 19.17
C LYS A 104 -17.05 -14.05 19.45
N LYS A 105 -15.93 -13.33 19.39
CA LYS A 105 -14.62 -13.84 19.81
C LYS A 105 -14.62 -14.04 21.33
N VAL A 106 -14.28 -15.25 21.80
CA VAL A 106 -14.17 -15.54 23.23
C VAL A 106 -12.82 -16.19 23.52
N ARG A 107 -12.08 -15.65 24.49
CA ARG A 107 -10.81 -16.23 24.98
C ARG A 107 -10.79 -16.23 26.50
N TRP A 108 -10.17 -17.25 27.09
CA TRP A 108 -10.15 -17.40 28.55
C TRP A 108 -8.80 -17.90 29.07
N ILE A 109 -8.20 -17.17 30.01
CA ILE A 109 -6.99 -17.54 30.74
C ILE A 109 -7.36 -17.85 32.19
N TYR A 110 -6.82 -18.94 32.73
CA TYR A 110 -7.05 -19.38 34.12
C TYR A 110 -5.75 -19.86 34.79
N ASP A 111 -5.72 -19.91 36.12
CA ASP A 111 -4.56 -20.46 36.83
C ASP A 111 -4.61 -21.99 36.87
N SER A 112 -3.57 -22.65 36.34
CA SER A 112 -3.52 -24.11 36.25
C SER A 112 -3.36 -24.82 37.59
N SER A 113 -2.96 -24.12 38.66
CA SER A 113 -2.85 -24.70 40.00
C SER A 113 -4.21 -24.79 40.71
N GLN A 114 -5.23 -24.09 40.20
CA GLN A 114 -6.55 -24.06 40.78
C GLN A 114 -7.47 -25.13 40.19
N VAL A 115 -8.43 -25.56 41.00
CA VAL A 115 -9.57 -26.31 40.51
C VAL A 115 -10.42 -25.35 39.66
N ASN A 116 -10.81 -25.78 38.46
CA ASN A 116 -11.51 -24.95 37.48
C ASN A 116 -12.73 -25.69 36.90
N THR A 117 -13.59 -26.19 37.79
CA THR A 117 -14.73 -27.04 37.39
C THR A 117 -15.65 -26.36 36.38
N GLY A 118 -15.77 -25.04 36.41
CA GLY A 118 -16.57 -24.21 35.51
C GLY A 118 -16.21 -24.28 34.04
N LEU A 119 -14.93 -24.49 33.71
CA LEU A 119 -14.46 -24.51 32.32
C LEU A 119 -15.06 -25.68 31.53
N ALA A 120 -15.41 -26.79 32.20
CA ALA A 120 -16.04 -27.94 31.57
C ALA A 120 -17.45 -27.66 31.01
N LEU A 121 -18.08 -26.55 31.37
CA LEU A 121 -19.36 -26.13 30.80
C LEU A 121 -19.22 -25.31 29.51
N LEU A 122 -18.02 -24.82 29.22
CA LEU A 122 -17.81 -24.00 28.04
C LEU A 122 -17.98 -24.86 26.78
N ASN A 123 -18.48 -24.23 25.72
CA ASN A 123 -18.55 -24.84 24.41
C ASN A 123 -17.13 -25.31 24.03
N PRO A 124 -16.95 -26.57 23.58
CA PRO A 124 -15.61 -27.10 23.27
C PRO A 124 -14.82 -26.31 22.20
N GLY A 125 -15.48 -25.47 21.41
CA GLY A 125 -14.82 -24.58 20.45
C GLY A 125 -14.24 -23.30 21.07
N ILE A 126 -14.60 -22.96 22.30
CA ILE A 126 -14.01 -21.84 23.04
C ILE A 126 -12.63 -22.27 23.52
N HIS A 127 -11.61 -21.53 23.11
CA HIS A 127 -10.24 -21.82 23.52
C HIS A 127 -9.99 -21.24 24.91
N THR A 128 -9.40 -22.07 25.77
CA THR A 128 -8.96 -21.71 27.12
C THR A 128 -7.46 -21.97 27.24
N MET A 129 -6.77 -21.21 28.09
CA MET A 129 -5.34 -21.38 28.36
C MET A 129 -5.07 -21.37 29.85
N GLY A 130 -4.48 -22.45 30.36
CA GLY A 130 -3.98 -22.49 31.73
C GLY A 130 -2.59 -21.86 31.83
N SER A 131 -2.33 -21.14 32.92
CA SER A 131 -1.02 -20.58 33.23
C SER A 131 0.05 -21.68 33.45
N PRO A 132 1.36 -21.37 33.31
CA PRO A 132 2.41 -22.28 33.73
C PRO A 132 2.41 -22.48 35.26
N THR A 133 3.08 -23.54 35.74
CA THR A 133 3.22 -23.86 37.17
C THR A 133 4.70 -23.99 37.59
N THR A 134 5.58 -23.20 36.97
CA THR A 134 7.03 -23.24 37.21
C THR A 134 7.43 -22.37 38.41
N ALA A 135 8.55 -22.69 39.09
CA ALA A 135 9.00 -21.94 40.27
C ALA A 135 9.45 -20.47 40.01
N ALA A 136 9.83 -20.16 38.76
CA ALA A 136 10.19 -18.81 38.33
C ALA A 136 8.97 -17.91 38.16
N TYR A 137 7.81 -18.52 37.95
CA TYR A 137 6.50 -17.88 37.91
C TYR A 137 5.76 -18.11 39.24
N GLY A 138 4.81 -17.25 39.55
CA GLY A 138 3.92 -17.41 40.70
C GLY A 138 2.61 -18.07 40.27
N ILE A 139 1.56 -17.26 40.21
CA ILE A 139 0.20 -17.64 39.83
C ILE A 139 -0.43 -16.57 38.92
N MET A 140 -1.43 -16.98 38.12
CA MET A 140 -2.22 -16.09 37.27
C MET A 140 -3.37 -15.55 38.10
N HIS A 141 -3.11 -14.50 38.87
CA HIS A 141 -4.07 -14.05 39.88
C HIS A 141 -4.95 -12.88 39.39
N HIS A 142 -4.91 -12.57 38.10
CA HIS A 142 -5.82 -11.62 37.49
C HIS A 142 -7.28 -12.03 37.69
N LYS A 143 -8.11 -11.00 37.82
CA LYS A 143 -9.56 -11.09 37.93
C LYS A 143 -10.17 -10.01 37.08
N PHE A 144 -10.17 -10.19 35.77
CA PHE A 144 -10.71 -9.20 34.86
C PHE A 144 -11.39 -9.80 33.63
N ILE A 145 -12.33 -9.02 33.09
CA ILE A 145 -12.99 -9.26 31.81
C ILE A 145 -12.76 -8.02 30.94
N VAL A 146 -12.39 -8.22 29.68
CA VAL A 146 -12.36 -7.17 28.65
C VAL A 146 -13.44 -7.47 27.63
N ILE A 147 -14.35 -6.53 27.43
CA ILE A 147 -15.43 -6.62 26.45
C ILE A 147 -15.18 -5.58 25.37
N ASP A 148 -15.23 -6.01 24.11
CA ASP A 148 -15.25 -5.14 22.92
C ASP A 148 -14.14 -4.07 22.85
N ALA A 149 -12.94 -4.33 23.39
CA ALA A 149 -11.83 -3.37 23.40
C ALA A 149 -11.55 -2.79 22.01
N ASN A 150 -11.53 -3.63 20.97
CA ASN A 150 -11.27 -3.24 19.58
C ASN A 150 -12.52 -2.75 18.82
N SER A 151 -13.65 -2.46 19.50
CA SER A 151 -14.82 -1.91 18.83
C SER A 151 -14.50 -0.53 18.25
N ALA A 152 -14.99 -0.27 17.03
CA ALA A 152 -14.90 1.05 16.41
C ALA A 152 -15.68 2.12 17.19
N ASN A 153 -16.68 1.71 17.99
CA ASN A 153 -17.38 2.61 18.89
C ASN A 153 -16.74 2.53 20.29
N PRO A 154 -16.07 3.60 20.77
CA PRO A 154 -15.36 3.59 22.04
C PRO A 154 -16.26 3.41 23.26
N ASN A 155 -17.59 3.58 23.12
CA ASN A 155 -18.56 3.33 24.18
C ASN A 155 -18.98 1.86 24.30
N ASP A 156 -18.53 0.97 23.42
CA ASP A 156 -18.79 -0.46 23.56
C ASP A 156 -17.79 -1.13 24.50
N ALA A 157 -16.57 -0.58 24.60
CA ALA A 157 -15.47 -1.14 25.36
C ALA A 157 -15.71 -1.03 26.88
N ILE A 158 -15.56 -2.16 27.59
CA ILE A 158 -15.76 -2.25 29.04
C ILE A 158 -14.68 -3.15 29.64
N VAL A 159 -14.16 -2.73 30.78
CA VAL A 159 -13.33 -3.57 31.66
C VAL A 159 -14.10 -3.87 32.93
N SER A 160 -14.14 -5.14 33.32
CA SER A 160 -14.50 -5.56 34.67
C SER A 160 -13.22 -5.94 35.40
N THR A 161 -13.06 -5.50 36.65
CA THR A 161 -12.10 -6.11 37.57
C THR A 161 -12.63 -6.02 39.00
N GLY A 162 -11.87 -6.53 39.95
CA GLY A 162 -12.28 -6.58 41.33
C GLY A 162 -11.43 -7.57 42.10
N SER A 163 -11.96 -7.93 43.25
CA SER A 163 -11.24 -8.78 44.18
C SER A 163 -11.70 -10.23 44.12
N GLU A 164 -12.82 -10.53 43.46
CA GLU A 164 -13.52 -11.80 43.53
C GLU A 164 -12.91 -12.94 42.70
N ASP A 165 -12.72 -14.08 43.35
CA ASP A 165 -12.57 -15.38 42.71
C ASP A 165 -13.95 -15.90 42.26
N TRP A 166 -14.02 -16.75 41.24
CA TRP A 166 -15.33 -17.18 40.71
C TRP A 166 -15.76 -18.50 41.34
N GLY A 167 -16.25 -18.39 42.57
CA GLY A 167 -16.87 -19.48 43.32
C GLY A 167 -17.97 -18.99 44.25
N VAL A 168 -18.85 -19.90 44.68
CA VAL A 168 -20.06 -19.54 45.46
C VAL A 168 -19.73 -18.85 46.78
N THR A 169 -18.72 -19.31 47.51
CA THR A 169 -18.33 -18.62 48.74
C THR A 169 -17.83 -17.21 48.46
N GLN A 170 -17.11 -17.01 47.35
CA GLN A 170 -16.50 -15.73 46.99
C GLN A 170 -17.52 -14.73 46.45
N PHE A 171 -18.50 -15.18 45.68
CA PHE A 171 -19.58 -14.31 45.21
C PHE A 171 -20.53 -13.83 46.31
N ASN A 172 -20.77 -14.61 47.37
CA ASN A 172 -21.87 -14.34 48.30
C ASN A 172 -21.47 -14.10 49.76
N LEU A 173 -20.39 -14.73 50.22
CA LEU A 173 -20.08 -14.82 51.64
C LEU A 173 -18.78 -14.11 52.01
N ALA A 174 -17.72 -14.31 51.23
CA ALA A 174 -16.44 -13.66 51.45
C ALA A 174 -16.53 -12.18 51.01
N PRO A 175 -16.09 -11.21 51.83
CA PRO A 175 -16.10 -9.80 51.44
C PRO A 175 -15.29 -9.53 50.17
N ASN A 176 -15.97 -9.05 49.12
CA ASN A 176 -15.42 -8.74 47.81
C ASN A 176 -16.01 -7.45 47.23
N ASN A 177 -15.27 -6.85 46.29
CA ASN A 177 -15.74 -5.76 45.46
C ASN A 177 -15.62 -6.11 43.97
N LEU A 178 -16.55 -5.59 43.17
CA LEU A 178 -16.65 -5.77 41.73
C LEU A 178 -16.81 -4.39 41.08
N LEU A 179 -15.98 -4.10 40.08
CA LEU A 179 -15.85 -2.80 39.43
C LEU A 179 -15.96 -2.95 37.92
N PHE A 180 -16.77 -2.12 37.28
CA PHE A 180 -16.85 -1.98 35.83
C PHE A 180 -16.51 -0.56 35.40
N LEU A 181 -15.64 -0.43 34.40
CA LEU A 181 -15.25 0.84 33.79
C LEU A 181 -15.50 0.79 32.27
N GLN A 182 -16.21 1.79 31.75
CA GLN A 182 -16.49 1.93 30.32
C GLN A 182 -15.52 2.92 29.67
N ASP A 183 -14.37 2.42 29.25
CA ASP A 183 -13.36 3.20 28.55
C ASP A 183 -12.55 2.36 27.57
N SER A 184 -12.39 2.87 26.34
CA SER A 184 -11.70 2.16 25.27
C SER A 184 -10.19 2.08 25.50
N ALA A 185 -9.55 3.15 25.99
CA ALA A 185 -8.10 3.13 26.21
C ALA A 185 -7.74 2.15 27.34
N LEU A 186 -8.50 2.19 28.45
CA LEU A 186 -8.32 1.24 29.54
C LEU A 186 -8.54 -0.21 29.07
N ALA A 187 -9.58 -0.46 28.27
CA ALA A 187 -9.85 -1.78 27.71
C ALA A 187 -8.71 -2.30 26.82
N HIS A 188 -8.07 -1.43 26.03
CA HIS A 188 -6.90 -1.80 25.24
C HIS A 188 -5.69 -2.14 26.13
N ALA A 189 -5.47 -1.42 27.24
CA ALA A 189 -4.37 -1.72 28.15
C ALA A 189 -4.55 -3.12 28.81
N TYR A 190 -5.73 -3.44 29.30
CA TYR A 190 -6.06 -4.79 29.78
C TYR A 190 -5.99 -5.85 28.67
N LEU A 191 -6.41 -5.52 27.44
CA LEU A 191 -6.30 -6.42 26.30
C LEU A 191 -4.84 -6.72 25.94
N ASN A 192 -3.95 -5.73 26.02
CA ASN A 192 -2.52 -5.91 25.78
C ASN A 192 -1.91 -6.83 26.84
N GLN A 193 -2.26 -6.63 28.11
CA GLN A 193 -1.89 -7.53 29.19
C GLN A 193 -2.38 -8.97 28.94
N PHE A 194 -3.64 -9.12 28.55
CA PHE A 194 -4.22 -10.41 28.18
C PHE A 194 -3.45 -11.06 27.02
N ASN A 195 -3.15 -10.31 25.95
CA ASN A 195 -2.48 -10.82 24.75
C ASN A 195 -1.05 -11.28 25.03
N MET A 196 -0.34 -10.65 25.98
CA MET A 196 0.98 -11.14 26.41
C MET A 196 0.88 -12.53 27.04
N MET A 197 -0.11 -12.76 27.91
CA MET A 197 -0.36 -14.09 28.49
C MET A 197 -0.93 -15.08 27.46
N TRP A 198 -1.75 -14.62 26.52
CA TRP A 198 -2.30 -15.45 25.44
C TRP A 198 -1.25 -15.85 24.40
N GLY A 199 -0.22 -15.02 24.23
CA GLY A 199 0.84 -15.15 23.24
C GLY A 199 0.47 -14.70 21.82
N ASP A 200 -0.79 -14.33 21.58
CA ASP A 200 -1.29 -13.93 20.27
C ASP A 200 -2.49 -12.95 20.38
N THR A 201 -2.94 -12.41 19.25
CA THR A 201 -4.16 -11.61 19.14
C THR A 201 -5.35 -12.39 18.60
N GLY A 202 -5.14 -13.56 18.00
CA GLY A 202 -6.17 -14.45 17.46
C GLY A 202 -6.93 -15.24 18.53
N VAL A 203 -7.90 -16.07 18.09
CA VAL A 203 -8.74 -16.93 18.95
C VAL A 203 -8.02 -18.16 19.51
N ILE A 204 -6.90 -18.57 18.90
CA ILE A 204 -6.10 -19.71 19.35
C ILE A 204 -4.91 -19.17 20.14
N PRO A 205 -4.62 -19.72 21.35
CA PRO A 205 -3.48 -19.28 22.13
C PRO A 205 -2.15 -19.77 21.54
N ASN A 206 -1.08 -18.98 21.72
CA ASN A 206 0.27 -19.35 21.32
C ASN A 206 1.17 -19.51 22.56
N THR A 207 1.38 -20.76 22.97
CA THR A 207 2.17 -21.09 24.16
C THR A 207 3.66 -20.80 24.04
N THR A 208 4.18 -20.58 22.82
CA THR A 208 5.61 -20.33 22.59
C THR A 208 5.97 -18.85 22.84
N THR A 209 5.06 -17.94 22.51
CA THR A 209 5.23 -16.49 22.67
C THR A 209 4.55 -15.95 23.92
N SER A 210 3.74 -16.78 24.58
CA SER A 210 3.06 -16.48 25.83
C SER A 210 4.03 -16.13 26.96
N LYS A 211 3.71 -15.08 27.73
CA LYS A 211 4.52 -14.54 28.83
C LYS A 211 3.66 -14.35 30.06
N TYR A 212 4.19 -14.76 31.21
CA TYR A 212 3.56 -14.65 32.53
C TYR A 212 4.54 -14.09 33.55
N GLY A 213 4.02 -13.50 34.62
CA GLY A 213 4.79 -12.94 35.74
C GLY A 213 5.95 -12.05 35.29
N PRO A 214 7.18 -12.29 35.79
CA PRO A 214 8.34 -11.43 35.55
C PRO A 214 8.85 -11.47 34.10
N PHE A 215 8.29 -12.33 33.25
CA PHE A 215 8.66 -12.41 31.84
C PHE A 215 7.84 -11.46 30.95
N LYS A 216 6.79 -10.84 31.50
CA LYS A 216 6.04 -9.79 30.81
C LYS A 216 6.81 -8.47 30.82
N THR A 217 6.45 -7.62 29.87
CA THR A 217 6.92 -6.24 29.81
C THR A 217 5.79 -5.32 30.21
N ASP A 218 6.17 -4.14 30.70
CA ASP A 218 5.24 -3.06 30.99
C ASP A 218 4.40 -2.71 29.74
N VAL A 219 3.09 -2.46 29.94
CA VAL A 219 2.13 -2.10 28.89
C VAL A 219 2.27 -0.63 28.42
N GLY A 220 3.03 0.20 29.13
CA GLY A 220 3.44 1.56 28.77
C GLY A 220 2.39 2.66 28.97
N GLN A 221 1.10 2.34 28.95
CA GLN A 221 0.02 3.28 29.26
C GLN A 221 -0.55 3.01 30.66
N HIS A 222 -0.26 3.91 31.60
CA HIS A 222 -0.74 3.80 32.99
C HIS A 222 -1.79 4.84 33.36
N ILE A 223 -1.89 5.95 32.63
CA ILE A 223 -2.74 7.09 33.01
C ILE A 223 -3.96 7.17 32.10
N PHE A 224 -5.14 7.22 32.72
CA PHE A 224 -6.44 7.27 32.06
C PHE A 224 -7.31 8.37 32.67
N HIS A 225 -8.14 9.01 31.84
CA HIS A 225 -9.12 10.01 32.28
C HIS A 225 -10.52 9.55 31.92
N ILE A 226 -11.20 8.91 32.88
CA ILE A 226 -12.55 8.33 32.68
C ILE A 226 -13.56 9.23 33.38
N ASP A 227 -14.49 9.79 32.61
CA ASP A 227 -15.50 10.76 33.12
C ASP A 227 -14.86 11.99 33.82
N GLY A 228 -13.70 12.42 33.32
CA GLY A 228 -12.91 13.53 33.89
C GLY A 228 -12.16 13.18 35.17
N LYS A 229 -12.02 11.89 35.50
CA LYS A 229 -11.36 11.39 36.71
C LYS A 229 -10.09 10.65 36.36
N LEU A 230 -9.01 10.98 37.07
CA LEU A 230 -7.71 10.35 36.90
C LEU A 230 -7.77 8.92 37.46
N ILE A 231 -7.36 7.96 36.62
CA ILE A 231 -7.25 6.56 36.96
C ILE A 231 -5.88 6.07 36.51
N GLU A 232 -5.16 5.43 37.42
CA GLU A 232 -3.90 4.77 37.15
C GLU A 232 -4.10 3.25 37.06
N LEU A 233 -3.36 2.58 36.18
CA LEU A 233 -3.38 1.12 36.01
C LEU A 233 -1.97 0.56 36.05
N TYR A 234 -1.77 -0.46 36.88
CA TYR A 234 -0.50 -1.17 37.01
C TYR A 234 -0.72 -2.68 37.03
N PHE A 235 0.13 -3.38 36.30
CA PHE A 235 0.21 -4.82 36.29
C PHE A 235 1.49 -5.32 36.95
N SER A 236 1.32 -6.23 37.91
CA SER A 236 2.46 -6.87 38.53
C SER A 236 2.90 -8.10 37.75
N PRO A 237 4.21 -8.44 37.84
CA PRO A 237 5.28 -7.71 38.52
C PRO A 237 5.99 -6.66 37.64
N SER A 238 5.63 -6.55 36.36
CA SER A 238 6.37 -5.75 35.36
C SER A 238 6.39 -4.25 35.64
N ASP A 239 5.34 -3.72 36.28
CA ASP A 239 5.10 -2.28 36.34
C ASP A 239 5.55 -1.67 37.70
N ALA A 240 6.37 -2.42 38.47
CA ALA A 240 6.85 -2.00 39.79
C ALA A 240 5.74 -1.53 40.75
N THR A 241 4.56 -2.18 40.69
CA THR A 241 3.30 -1.83 41.38
C THR A 241 3.45 -1.42 42.84
N ASN A 242 4.37 -2.03 43.60
CA ASN A 242 4.59 -1.67 45.00
C ASN A 242 5.00 -0.20 45.20
N THR A 243 5.72 0.39 44.25
CA THR A 243 6.10 1.81 44.32
C THR A 243 4.87 2.71 44.28
N HIS A 244 3.88 2.33 43.47
CA HIS A 244 2.61 3.05 43.34
C HIS A 244 1.69 2.84 44.55
N ILE A 245 1.66 1.63 45.12
CA ILE A 245 1.00 1.35 46.41
C ILE A 245 1.61 2.25 47.50
N LEU A 246 2.95 2.30 47.59
CA LEU A 246 3.66 3.09 48.59
C LEU A 246 3.42 4.60 48.40
N SER A 247 3.42 5.08 47.16
CA SER A 247 3.09 6.47 46.83
C SER A 247 1.67 6.83 47.30
N THR A 248 0.70 5.95 47.03
CA THR A 248 -0.70 6.13 47.42
C THR A 248 -0.89 6.11 48.94
N ILE A 249 -0.18 5.24 49.67
CA ILE A 249 -0.19 5.28 51.14
C ILE A 249 0.36 6.61 51.65
N ASN A 250 1.44 7.10 51.03
CA ASN A 250 2.10 8.32 51.47
C ASN A 250 1.34 9.61 51.13
N SER A 251 0.42 9.58 50.16
CA SER A 251 -0.38 10.76 49.80
C SER A 251 -1.44 11.12 50.85
N ALA A 252 -1.80 10.20 51.75
CA ALA A 252 -2.82 10.42 52.77
C ALA A 252 -2.51 11.62 53.68
N ASN A 253 -3.49 12.52 53.80
CA ASN A 253 -3.40 13.75 54.58
C ASN A 253 -4.26 13.74 55.84
N THR A 254 -5.40 13.06 55.84
CA THR A 254 -6.36 13.04 56.96
C THR A 254 -6.69 11.64 57.43
N ASP A 255 -6.95 10.74 56.50
CA ASP A 255 -7.40 9.40 56.81
C ASP A 255 -7.02 8.35 55.78
N LEU A 256 -6.70 7.16 56.27
CA LEU A 256 -6.25 6.04 55.45
C LEU A 256 -6.90 4.75 55.93
N TYR A 257 -7.60 4.07 55.04
CA TYR A 257 -8.25 2.81 55.34
C TYR A 257 -7.76 1.71 54.41
N PHE A 258 -7.59 0.49 54.91
CA PHE A 258 -7.18 -0.63 54.08
C PHE A 258 -7.86 -1.93 54.47
N GLY A 259 -8.12 -2.78 53.48
CA GLY A 259 -8.77 -4.06 53.68
C GLY A 259 -8.19 -5.09 52.73
N VAL A 260 -7.31 -5.97 53.21
CA VAL A 260 -6.49 -6.83 52.33
C VAL A 260 -6.50 -8.28 52.82
N PHE A 261 -6.53 -9.22 51.87
CA PHE A 261 -6.44 -10.64 52.16
C PHE A 261 -5.04 -11.01 52.67
N THR A 262 -4.04 -10.99 51.78
CA THR A 262 -2.66 -11.28 52.15
C THR A 262 -1.83 -10.00 52.22
N PHE A 263 -1.30 -9.70 53.39
CA PHE A 263 -0.42 -8.56 53.66
C PHE A 263 0.90 -9.08 54.23
N THR A 264 1.96 -9.10 53.43
CA THR A 264 3.31 -9.54 53.84
C THR A 264 4.41 -8.49 53.64
N VAL A 265 4.14 -7.40 52.94
CA VAL A 265 5.15 -6.38 52.63
C VAL A 265 5.38 -5.44 53.83
N ALA A 266 6.51 -5.60 54.51
CA ALA A 266 6.85 -4.77 55.68
C ALA A 266 6.99 -3.27 55.36
N ALA A 267 7.42 -2.91 54.15
CA ALA A 267 7.58 -1.51 53.74
C ALA A 267 6.23 -0.76 53.74
N ASP A 268 5.19 -1.38 53.18
CA ASP A 268 3.85 -0.80 53.11
C ASP A 268 3.24 -0.68 54.52
N ALA A 269 3.46 -1.69 55.37
CA ALA A 269 3.04 -1.63 56.78
C ALA A 269 3.73 -0.48 57.54
N ASN A 270 5.04 -0.30 57.34
CA ASN A 270 5.78 0.81 57.94
C ASN A 270 5.27 2.16 57.42
N ALA A 271 4.93 2.28 56.13
CA ALA A 271 4.39 3.51 55.57
C ALA A 271 3.03 3.88 56.18
N ILE A 272 2.14 2.91 56.37
CA ILE A 272 0.85 3.10 57.05
C ILE A 272 1.08 3.57 58.49
N VAL A 273 1.94 2.89 59.25
CA VAL A 273 2.27 3.30 60.63
C VAL A 273 2.94 4.67 60.69
N ALA A 274 3.76 5.02 59.69
CA ALA A 274 4.35 6.34 59.57
C ALA A 274 3.31 7.43 59.32
N ARG A 275 2.27 7.17 58.49
CA ARG A 275 1.12 8.08 58.35
C ARG A 275 0.37 8.26 59.66
N GLN A 276 0.09 7.17 60.38
CA GLN A 276 -0.53 7.25 61.71
C GLN A 276 0.30 8.08 62.68
N THR A 277 1.61 7.87 62.71
CA THR A 277 2.54 8.63 63.55
C THR A 277 2.58 10.11 63.16
N ALA A 278 2.35 10.43 61.88
CA ALA A 278 2.23 11.79 61.36
C ALA A 278 0.85 12.44 61.62
N GLY A 279 -0.07 11.76 62.32
CA GLY A 279 -1.37 12.29 62.70
C GLY A 279 -2.51 11.98 61.73
N VAL A 280 -2.28 11.20 60.68
CA VAL A 280 -3.34 10.67 59.81
C VAL A 280 -4.10 9.59 60.56
N TYR A 281 -5.43 9.62 60.57
CA TYR A 281 -6.20 8.54 61.18
C TYR A 281 -6.13 7.30 60.29
N THR A 282 -5.62 6.19 60.81
CA THR A 282 -5.55 4.96 60.02
C THR A 282 -6.26 3.79 60.69
N ALA A 283 -6.97 3.01 59.88
CA ALA A 283 -7.64 1.79 60.32
C ALA A 283 -7.63 0.72 59.23
N GLY A 284 -7.55 -0.55 59.62
CA GLY A 284 -7.37 -1.62 58.65
C GLY A 284 -8.04 -2.93 59.02
N ILE A 285 -8.33 -3.74 58.01
CA ILE A 285 -8.75 -5.13 58.13
C ILE A 285 -7.74 -6.00 57.40
N VAL A 286 -7.19 -6.99 58.09
CA VAL A 286 -6.35 -8.03 57.48
C VAL A 286 -6.95 -9.39 57.72
N ASP A 287 -6.85 -10.29 56.74
CA ASP A 287 -7.23 -11.68 56.96
C ASP A 287 -6.23 -12.37 57.90
N GLN A 288 -6.69 -13.36 58.66
CA GLN A 288 -5.87 -14.20 59.53
C GLN A 288 -4.67 -14.85 58.82
N ASN A 289 -4.74 -15.02 57.50
CA ASN A 289 -3.63 -15.52 56.69
C ASN A 289 -2.40 -14.59 56.71
N SER A 290 -2.57 -13.33 57.12
CA SER A 290 -1.48 -12.38 57.29
C SER A 290 -0.80 -12.50 58.67
N ASN A 291 -1.37 -13.23 59.64
CA ASN A 291 -0.95 -13.20 61.06
C ASN A 291 0.52 -13.61 61.30
N THR A 292 1.08 -14.44 60.41
CA THR A 292 2.47 -14.93 60.52
C THR A 292 3.45 -14.14 59.68
N SER A 293 2.99 -13.09 58.98
CA SER A 293 3.83 -12.28 58.11
C SER A 293 4.66 -11.25 58.90
N ALA A 294 5.70 -10.72 58.26
CA ALA A 294 6.49 -9.62 58.83
C ALA A 294 5.73 -8.30 58.96
N ALA A 295 4.66 -8.10 58.16
CA ALA A 295 3.85 -6.88 58.19
C ALA A 295 2.88 -6.86 59.39
N TYR A 296 2.37 -8.02 59.80
CA TYR A 296 1.38 -8.12 60.87
C TYR A 296 1.83 -7.58 62.24
N PRO A 297 3.03 -7.90 62.77
CA PRO A 297 3.49 -7.31 64.04
C PRO A 297 3.69 -5.78 63.95
N ILE A 298 4.04 -5.25 62.77
CA ILE A 298 4.19 -3.81 62.54
C ILE A 298 2.81 -3.12 62.62
N LEU A 299 1.82 -3.66 61.90
CA LEU A 299 0.47 -3.10 61.89
C LEU A 299 -0.22 -3.22 63.25
N THR A 300 -0.12 -4.39 63.91
CA THR A 300 -0.74 -4.59 65.24
C THR A 300 -0.17 -3.66 66.30
N SER A 301 1.15 -3.46 66.30
CA SER A 301 1.80 -2.52 67.24
C SER A 301 1.53 -1.06 66.90
N GLY A 302 1.55 -0.68 65.63
CA GLY A 302 1.37 0.71 65.21
C GLY A 302 -0.08 1.20 65.23
N LEU A 303 -1.05 0.32 64.94
CA LEU A 303 -2.47 0.68 64.82
C LEU A 303 -3.31 0.31 66.04
N GLY A 304 -2.86 -0.66 66.84
CA GLY A 304 -3.59 -1.13 68.02
C GLY A 304 -5.01 -1.56 67.69
N THR A 305 -6.00 -0.98 68.37
CA THR A 305 -7.42 -1.33 68.19
C THR A 305 -8.02 -0.95 66.83
N ASN A 306 -7.31 -0.12 66.06
CA ASN A 306 -7.70 0.28 64.71
C ASN A 306 -7.33 -0.76 63.64
N LEU A 307 -6.61 -1.83 64.00
CA LEU A 307 -6.45 -3.00 63.14
C LEU A 307 -7.42 -4.09 63.57
N LYS A 308 -8.15 -4.68 62.63
CA LYS A 308 -8.99 -5.86 62.84
C LYS A 308 -8.47 -7.04 62.04
N THR A 309 -8.51 -8.21 62.65
CA THR A 309 -8.20 -9.47 62.00
C THR A 309 -9.50 -10.18 61.65
N TYR A 310 -9.72 -10.44 60.37
CA TYR A 310 -10.82 -11.26 59.90
C TYR A 310 -10.46 -12.73 60.06
N VAL A 311 -11.27 -13.47 60.80
CA VAL A 311 -11.06 -14.89 61.11
C VAL A 311 -12.19 -15.68 60.46
N GLY A 312 -11.89 -16.32 59.34
CA GLY A 312 -12.82 -17.19 58.62
C GLY A 312 -12.28 -18.61 58.45
N SER A 313 -13.03 -19.46 57.77
CA SER A 313 -12.65 -20.86 57.53
C SER A 313 -12.77 -21.23 56.06
N GLY A 314 -11.75 -21.92 55.52
CA GLY A 314 -11.73 -22.34 54.12
C GLY A 314 -11.77 -21.14 53.17
N ALA A 315 -12.71 -21.13 52.23
CA ALA A 315 -12.86 -20.06 51.24
C ALA A 315 -13.52 -18.77 51.79
N LEU A 316 -13.91 -18.73 53.08
CA LEU A 316 -14.46 -17.54 53.73
C LEU A 316 -13.31 -16.69 54.25
N VAL A 317 -12.83 -15.76 53.43
CA VAL A 317 -11.65 -14.91 53.69
C VAL A 317 -11.97 -13.44 53.42
N TYR A 318 -11.21 -12.50 54.00
CA TYR A 318 -11.38 -11.08 53.72
C TYR A 318 -10.73 -10.69 52.39
N HIS A 319 -11.46 -10.84 51.29
CA HIS A 319 -10.88 -10.83 49.97
C HIS A 319 -10.91 -9.47 49.25
N ASN A 320 -11.48 -8.44 49.88
CA ASN A 320 -11.83 -7.13 49.35
C ASN A 320 -10.70 -6.28 48.73
N LYS A 321 -9.42 -6.51 49.08
CA LYS A 321 -8.22 -5.85 48.51
C LYS A 321 -8.39 -4.36 48.15
N MET A 322 -8.57 -3.52 49.16
CA MET A 322 -8.78 -2.09 49.01
C MET A 322 -7.80 -1.26 49.84
N LEU A 323 -7.38 -0.10 49.29
CA LEU A 323 -6.86 1.07 50.03
C LEU A 323 -7.79 2.24 49.75
N ILE A 324 -8.08 3.05 50.76
CA ILE A 324 -8.92 4.24 50.64
C ILE A 324 -8.16 5.37 51.30
N VAL A 325 -7.83 6.39 50.50
CA VAL A 325 -7.10 7.59 50.92
C VAL A 325 -8.08 8.74 51.01
N ASP A 326 -8.03 9.44 52.13
CA ASP A 326 -8.72 10.70 52.41
C ASP A 326 -10.24 10.75 52.06
N PRO A 327 -11.04 9.68 52.30
CA PRO A 327 -12.46 9.68 51.91
C PRO A 327 -13.31 10.71 52.67
N SER A 328 -12.81 11.26 53.78
CA SER A 328 -13.46 12.34 54.54
C SER A 328 -12.99 13.75 54.15
N ASN A 329 -11.95 13.87 53.31
CA ASN A 329 -11.33 15.16 52.97
C ASN A 329 -11.26 15.40 51.46
N ALA A 330 -12.37 15.90 50.91
CA ALA A 330 -12.45 16.32 49.50
C ALA A 330 -11.44 17.44 49.12
N CYS A 331 -10.82 18.11 50.10
CA CYS A 331 -9.82 19.14 49.87
C CYS A 331 -8.41 18.57 49.58
N SER A 332 -8.20 17.29 49.88
CA SER A 332 -7.01 16.50 49.55
C SER A 332 -7.11 15.96 48.11
N ASP A 333 -6.53 14.78 47.87
CA ASP A 333 -6.72 13.94 46.68
C ASP A 333 -7.29 12.57 47.09
N PRO A 334 -8.61 12.47 47.37
CA PRO A 334 -9.20 11.21 47.77
C PRO A 334 -9.03 10.15 46.67
N ALA A 335 -8.54 8.98 47.05
CA ALA A 335 -8.21 7.93 46.10
C ALA A 335 -8.59 6.53 46.60
N VAL A 336 -8.83 5.61 45.68
CA VAL A 336 -9.00 4.18 45.97
C VAL A 336 -8.01 3.34 45.19
N LEU A 337 -7.30 2.46 45.88
CA LEU A 337 -6.56 1.38 45.25
C LEU A 337 -7.39 0.09 45.34
N THR A 338 -7.62 -0.59 44.23
CA THR A 338 -8.34 -1.87 44.17
C THR A 338 -7.87 -2.75 43.01
N GLY A 339 -8.35 -3.98 42.95
CA GLY A 339 -8.05 -4.95 41.90
C GLY A 339 -7.79 -6.33 42.48
N SER A 340 -6.97 -7.12 41.79
CA SER A 340 -6.65 -8.49 42.22
C SER A 340 -5.45 -8.56 43.16
N HIS A 341 -4.64 -7.50 43.22
CA HIS A 341 -3.31 -7.48 43.84
C HIS A 341 -3.33 -7.65 45.36
N ASN A 342 -2.74 -8.75 45.83
CA ASN A 342 -2.41 -8.92 47.25
C ASN A 342 -1.17 -8.12 47.64
N TRP A 343 -1.08 -7.57 48.85
CA TRP A 343 0.08 -6.78 49.28
C TRP A 343 1.18 -7.69 49.82
N SER A 344 1.72 -8.49 48.91
CA SER A 344 2.65 -9.58 49.20
C SER A 344 3.88 -9.56 48.31
N THR A 345 4.98 -10.13 48.79
CA THR A 345 6.20 -10.28 47.99
C THR A 345 5.97 -11.02 46.68
N SER A 346 5.16 -12.09 46.69
CA SER A 346 4.85 -12.86 45.49
C SER A 346 4.06 -12.03 44.47
N ALA A 347 3.09 -11.25 44.92
CA ALA A 347 2.35 -10.34 44.04
C ALA A 347 3.28 -9.31 43.39
N ASN A 348 4.25 -8.78 44.11
CA ASN A 348 5.18 -7.77 43.59
C ASN A 348 6.27 -8.32 42.66
N THR A 349 6.58 -9.62 42.72
CA THR A 349 7.78 -10.18 42.06
C THR A 349 7.49 -11.34 41.11
N LYS A 350 6.33 -11.99 41.20
CA LYS A 350 6.05 -13.25 40.51
C LYS A 350 4.65 -13.39 39.93
N ASN A 351 3.63 -12.97 40.66
CA ASN A 351 2.23 -13.23 40.27
C ASN A 351 1.75 -12.19 39.27
N ASP A 352 0.82 -12.62 38.44
CA ASP A 352 0.09 -11.74 37.54
C ASP A 352 -1.10 -11.13 38.27
N GLU A 353 -1.04 -9.82 38.45
CA GLU A 353 -2.01 -9.06 39.23
C GLU A 353 -2.31 -7.74 38.55
N ASN A 354 -3.49 -7.19 38.80
CA ASN A 354 -3.85 -5.85 38.34
C ASN A 354 -4.24 -4.96 39.51
N THR A 355 -3.85 -3.69 39.40
CA THR A 355 -4.08 -2.65 40.39
C THR A 355 -4.57 -1.40 39.69
N LEU A 356 -5.72 -0.90 40.12
CA LEU A 356 -6.23 0.42 39.75
C LEU A 356 -6.07 1.38 40.90
N ILE A 357 -5.66 2.61 40.62
CA ILE A 357 -5.69 3.74 41.57
C ILE A 357 -6.66 4.78 40.98
N ILE A 358 -7.76 5.06 41.67
CA ILE A 358 -8.85 5.90 41.18
C ILE A 358 -8.91 7.17 42.04
N HIS A 359 -8.53 8.31 41.46
CA HIS A 359 -8.53 9.62 42.12
C HIS A 359 -9.92 10.26 41.99
N ASN A 360 -10.76 9.99 42.99
CA ASN A 360 -12.15 10.42 42.99
C ASN A 360 -12.75 10.33 44.41
N ASP A 361 -13.22 11.48 44.91
CA ASP A 361 -13.91 11.66 46.18
C ASP A 361 -15.17 10.80 46.35
N THR A 362 -15.97 10.69 45.31
CA THR A 362 -17.19 9.88 45.30
C THR A 362 -16.86 8.40 45.38
N VAL A 363 -15.88 7.92 44.61
CA VAL A 363 -15.42 6.52 44.64
C VAL A 363 -14.79 6.18 45.99
N ALA A 364 -13.94 7.07 46.54
CA ALA A 364 -13.37 6.92 47.87
C ALA A 364 -14.46 6.79 48.94
N ASN A 365 -15.50 7.63 48.89
CA ASN A 365 -16.62 7.54 49.81
C ASN A 365 -17.46 6.26 49.63
N VAL A 366 -17.66 5.78 48.39
CA VAL A 366 -18.38 4.53 48.11
C VAL A 366 -17.64 3.32 48.69
N TYR A 367 -16.31 3.24 48.54
CA TYR A 367 -15.51 2.21 49.20
C TYR A 367 -15.51 2.37 50.72
N TYR A 368 -15.49 3.62 51.23
CA TYR A 368 -15.53 3.89 52.66
C TYR A 368 -16.81 3.39 53.33
N GLN A 369 -17.98 3.51 52.67
CA GLN A 369 -19.24 2.96 53.15
C GLN A 369 -19.18 1.43 53.33
N SER A 370 -18.52 0.72 52.41
CA SER A 370 -18.30 -0.72 52.51
C SER A 370 -17.31 -1.08 53.62
N PHE A 371 -16.15 -0.41 53.65
CA PHE A 371 -15.13 -0.61 54.68
C PHE A 371 -15.70 -0.36 56.09
N LYS A 372 -16.43 0.72 56.30
CA LYS A 372 -17.03 1.06 57.61
C LYS A 372 -17.96 -0.04 58.11
N ALA A 373 -18.84 -0.57 57.27
CA ALA A 373 -19.72 -1.67 57.64
C ALA A 373 -18.94 -2.95 58.01
N ASN A 374 -17.94 -3.29 57.21
CA ASN A 374 -17.09 -4.46 57.44
C ASN A 374 -16.29 -4.32 58.75
N PHE A 375 -15.74 -3.13 59.00
CA PHE A 375 -14.95 -2.83 60.20
C PHE A 375 -15.83 -2.88 61.46
N ALA A 376 -17.05 -2.33 61.39
CA ALA A 376 -18.02 -2.40 62.47
C ALA A 376 -18.47 -3.84 62.78
N ALA A 377 -18.66 -4.67 61.74
CA ALA A 377 -18.99 -6.09 61.91
C ALA A 377 -17.92 -6.88 62.67
N LEU A 378 -16.67 -6.42 62.66
CA LEU A 378 -15.55 -6.97 63.43
C LEU A 378 -15.36 -6.29 64.80
N GLY A 379 -16.37 -5.55 65.29
CA GLY A 379 -16.32 -4.82 66.56
C GLY A 379 -15.40 -3.59 66.51
N GLY A 380 -15.11 -3.07 65.32
CA GLY A 380 -14.39 -1.82 65.13
C GLY A 380 -15.29 -0.60 65.28
N THR A 381 -14.70 0.54 65.63
CA THR A 381 -15.41 1.82 65.66
C THR A 381 -14.54 2.86 64.98
N LEU A 382 -15.05 3.47 63.91
CA LEU A 382 -14.38 4.57 63.22
C LEU A 382 -14.83 5.88 63.85
N THR A 383 -13.88 6.79 64.07
CA THR A 383 -14.19 8.13 64.56
C THR A 383 -14.49 9.03 63.36
N PRO A 384 -15.60 9.79 63.35
CA PRO A 384 -15.84 10.78 62.32
C PRO A 384 -14.71 11.82 62.31
N ILE A 385 -14.09 12.01 61.14
CA ILE A 385 -13.08 13.04 60.93
C ILE A 385 -13.78 14.22 60.27
N ALA A 386 -13.54 15.42 60.79
CA ALA A 386 -14.16 16.63 60.25
C ALA A 386 -13.60 16.90 58.84
N PRO A 387 -14.45 17.22 57.84
CA PRO A 387 -13.97 17.72 56.56
C PRO A 387 -13.13 18.98 56.78
N CYS A 388 -12.14 19.22 55.91
CA CYS A 388 -11.13 20.25 56.12
C CYS A 388 -11.75 21.60 56.54
N ALA A 389 -11.20 22.22 57.59
CA ALA A 389 -11.55 23.58 57.97
C ALA A 389 -10.94 24.54 56.95
N THR A 390 -11.76 25.43 56.37
CA THR A 390 -11.36 26.40 55.35
C THR A 390 -10.41 27.45 55.93
N THR A 391 -9.10 27.18 55.95
CA THR A 391 -8.07 28.22 56.00
C THR A 391 -7.45 28.35 54.61
N THR A 392 -7.56 29.53 54.02
CA THR A 392 -7.26 29.77 52.61
C THR A 392 -5.79 29.53 52.30
N CYS A 393 -5.53 28.49 51.52
CA CYS A 393 -4.23 28.22 50.90
C CYS A 393 -3.91 29.35 49.90
N ALA A 394 -2.66 29.84 49.88
CA ALA A 394 -2.26 30.93 49.00
C ALA A 394 -2.14 30.45 47.54
N ILE A 395 -2.50 31.32 46.60
CA ILE A 395 -2.41 31.03 45.16
C ILE A 395 -0.93 31.09 44.73
N PRO A 396 -0.42 30.11 43.97
CA PRO A 396 0.92 30.14 43.38
C PRO A 396 1.17 31.41 42.55
N SER A 397 2.40 31.91 42.55
CA SER A 397 2.80 33.07 41.75
C SER A 397 4.07 32.78 40.95
N GLY A 398 4.40 33.64 40.00
CA GLY A 398 5.62 33.51 39.19
C GLY A 398 5.63 32.26 38.32
N LEU A 399 4.52 31.96 37.64
CA LEU A 399 4.46 30.86 36.67
C LEU A 399 5.32 31.20 35.44
N TYR A 400 6.21 30.30 35.05
CA TYR A 400 6.99 30.42 33.82
C TYR A 400 7.40 29.05 33.28
N THR A 401 7.77 29.01 31.99
CA THR A 401 8.16 27.78 31.31
C THR A 401 9.61 27.87 30.85
N THR A 402 10.36 26.77 31.00
CA THR A 402 11.72 26.60 30.49
C THR A 402 11.85 25.25 29.79
N GLY A 403 13.00 24.97 29.15
CA GLY A 403 13.28 23.65 28.58
C GLY A 403 12.28 23.19 27.52
N VAL A 404 11.68 24.11 26.77
CA VAL A 404 10.65 23.80 25.77
C VAL A 404 11.29 23.08 24.58
N THR A 405 10.80 21.89 24.27
CA THR A 405 11.14 21.10 23.07
C THR A 405 9.91 21.00 22.16
N SER A 406 9.98 20.18 21.11
CA SER A 406 8.83 19.91 20.26
C SER A 406 7.74 19.07 20.96
N THR A 407 8.08 18.34 22.02
CA THR A 407 7.16 17.40 22.68
C THR A 407 7.21 17.47 24.21
N ALA A 408 7.94 18.43 24.79
CA ALA A 408 8.04 18.58 26.23
C ALA A 408 8.26 20.03 26.65
N ALA A 409 7.94 20.33 27.90
CA ALA A 409 8.25 21.60 28.55
C ALA A 409 8.40 21.42 30.07
N LEU A 410 9.25 22.24 30.70
CA LEU A 410 9.35 22.32 32.16
C LEU A 410 8.53 23.51 32.65
N LEU A 411 7.47 23.22 33.40
CA LEU A 411 6.61 24.23 34.04
C LEU A 411 7.16 24.54 35.43
N ASN A 412 7.27 25.82 35.77
CA ASN A 412 7.85 26.29 37.03
C ASN A 412 6.92 27.32 37.68
N TRP A 413 6.92 27.39 39.01
CA TRP A 413 6.25 28.42 39.80
C TRP A 413 7.01 28.71 41.10
N SER A 414 6.64 29.78 41.80
CA SER A 414 7.22 30.09 43.11
C SER A 414 6.66 29.15 44.19
N PRO A 415 7.50 28.57 45.07
CA PRO A 415 7.03 27.72 46.14
C PRO A 415 6.15 28.48 47.13
N VAL A 416 5.07 27.86 47.58
CA VAL A 416 4.10 28.43 48.54
C VAL A 416 4.32 27.82 49.93
N SER A 417 4.46 28.67 50.96
CA SER A 417 4.62 28.21 52.34
C SER A 417 3.38 27.45 52.83
N GLY A 418 3.58 26.27 53.41
CA GLY A 418 2.48 25.39 53.84
C GLY A 418 1.87 24.54 52.73
N ALA A 419 2.41 24.60 51.50
CA ALA A 419 2.05 23.68 50.43
C ALA A 419 2.46 22.24 50.78
N VAL A 420 1.52 21.31 50.67
CA VAL A 420 1.79 19.86 50.70
C VAL A 420 1.96 19.30 49.29
N SER A 421 1.29 19.90 48.30
CA SER A 421 1.42 19.62 46.87
C SER A 421 0.82 20.76 46.04
N TYR A 422 0.80 20.61 44.72
CA TYR A 422 0.21 21.54 43.77
C TYR A 422 -0.67 20.75 42.79
N ALA A 423 -1.85 21.28 42.47
CA ALA A 423 -2.62 20.87 41.31
C ALA A 423 -2.17 21.70 40.12
N VAL A 424 -1.45 21.09 39.19
CA VAL A 424 -1.09 21.69 37.91
C VAL A 424 -2.11 21.24 36.88
N GLN A 425 -2.61 22.16 36.07
CA GLN A 425 -3.42 21.80 34.91
C GLN A 425 -2.90 22.47 33.66
N TYR A 426 -2.92 21.78 32.53
CA TYR A 426 -2.47 22.31 31.25
C TYR A 426 -3.39 21.84 30.11
N ARG A 427 -3.43 22.61 29.02
CA ARG A 427 -4.18 22.27 27.81
C ARG A 427 -3.70 23.08 26.63
N VAL A 428 -4.07 22.67 25.43
CA VAL A 428 -3.95 23.54 24.24
C VAL A 428 -4.83 24.78 24.46
N VAL A 429 -4.29 25.97 24.17
CA VAL A 429 -5.03 27.23 24.36
C VAL A 429 -6.37 27.18 23.62
N GLY A 430 -7.46 27.40 24.35
CA GLY A 430 -8.82 27.35 23.81
C GLY A 430 -9.50 25.97 23.83
N ALA A 431 -8.80 24.90 24.20
CA ALA A 431 -9.44 23.60 24.43
C ALA A 431 -10.42 23.66 25.63
N SER A 432 -11.46 22.84 25.61
CA SER A 432 -12.47 22.80 26.68
C SER A 432 -12.08 21.93 27.87
N VAL A 433 -11.11 21.02 27.69
CA VAL A 433 -10.68 20.04 28.69
C VAL A 433 -9.26 20.39 29.15
N TRP A 434 -9.00 20.23 30.45
CA TRP A 434 -7.69 20.37 31.06
C TRP A 434 -7.12 19.00 31.42
N ASP A 435 -5.85 18.78 31.12
CA ASP A 435 -5.06 17.70 31.72
C ASP A 435 -4.60 18.15 33.10
N THR A 436 -4.72 17.31 34.13
CA THR A 436 -4.42 17.66 35.52
C THR A 436 -3.37 16.75 36.12
N LEU A 437 -2.45 17.33 36.91
CA LEU A 437 -1.35 16.65 37.58
C LEU A 437 -1.29 17.09 39.05
N THR A 438 -1.00 16.15 39.95
CA THR A 438 -0.60 16.47 41.33
C THR A 438 0.92 16.44 41.42
N VAL A 439 1.52 17.54 41.87
CA VAL A 439 2.97 17.75 41.89
C VAL A 439 3.42 18.12 43.29
N PHE A 440 4.47 17.49 43.80
CA PHE A 440 4.98 17.70 45.18
C PHE A 440 6.16 18.68 45.25
N THR A 441 6.62 19.18 44.10
CA THR A 441 7.67 20.17 43.93
C THR A 441 7.11 21.46 43.31
N ASP A 442 7.93 22.49 43.17
CA ASP A 442 7.60 23.79 42.57
C ASP A 442 7.80 23.83 41.04
N SER A 443 8.02 22.66 40.44
CA SER A 443 8.14 22.49 38.99
C SER A 443 7.72 21.09 38.56
N VAL A 444 7.30 20.95 37.29
CA VAL A 444 6.97 19.66 36.66
C VAL A 444 7.34 19.66 35.18
N SER A 445 7.97 18.57 34.73
CA SER A 445 8.17 18.30 33.30
C SER A 445 6.93 17.64 32.72
N ILE A 446 6.33 18.26 31.71
CA ILE A 446 5.28 17.66 30.89
C ILE A 446 5.89 17.16 29.58
N THR A 447 5.58 15.92 29.22
CA THR A 447 6.05 15.25 28.00
C THR A 447 4.86 14.97 27.07
N THR A 448 5.11 14.35 25.91
CA THR A 448 4.11 13.97 24.89
C THR A 448 3.26 15.12 24.34
N LEU A 449 3.75 16.36 24.42
CA LEU A 449 3.08 17.53 23.85
C LEU A 449 3.09 17.52 22.32
N THR A 450 2.12 18.20 21.72
CA THR A 450 2.04 18.35 20.26
C THR A 450 3.01 19.46 19.81
N PRO A 451 3.84 19.25 18.77
CA PRO A 451 4.73 20.27 18.22
C PRO A 451 4.01 21.52 17.70
N THR A 452 4.69 22.67 17.65
CA THR A 452 4.14 23.97 17.19
C THR A 452 2.80 24.38 17.82
N THR A 453 2.51 23.89 19.02
CA THR A 453 1.20 24.04 19.65
C THR A 453 1.31 24.96 20.86
N ASN A 454 0.41 25.94 20.93
CA ASN A 454 0.33 26.86 22.05
C ASN A 454 -0.48 26.22 23.19
N TYR A 455 0.15 26.05 24.34
CA TYR A 455 -0.44 25.51 25.56
C TYR A 455 -0.61 26.61 26.59
N GLU A 456 -1.65 26.49 27.42
CA GLU A 456 -1.76 27.22 28.68
C GLU A 456 -1.67 26.24 29.85
N PHE A 457 -1.10 26.71 30.96
CA PHE A 457 -1.11 25.99 32.22
C PHE A 457 -1.48 26.91 33.38
N GLN A 458 -2.09 26.32 34.40
CA GLN A 458 -2.45 26.94 35.66
C GLN A 458 -1.99 26.05 36.81
N VAL A 459 -1.73 26.67 37.96
CA VAL A 459 -1.30 25.96 39.17
C VAL A 459 -2.13 26.44 40.35
N ALA A 460 -2.65 25.51 41.14
CA ALA A 460 -3.23 25.77 42.45
C ALA A 460 -2.37 25.08 43.52
N THR A 461 -2.08 25.76 44.62
CA THR A 461 -1.46 25.12 45.79
C THR A 461 -2.50 24.28 46.52
N ARG A 462 -2.09 23.10 46.98
CA ARG A 462 -2.79 22.28 47.96
C ARG A 462 -2.06 22.40 49.30
N CYS A 463 -2.77 22.87 50.32
CA CYS A 463 -2.29 22.96 51.69
C CYS A 463 -3.08 21.95 52.55
N ALA A 464 -2.60 21.67 53.77
CA ALA A 464 -3.37 20.86 54.73
C ALA A 464 -4.77 21.45 55.04
N SER A 465 -4.93 22.76 54.85
CA SER A 465 -6.18 23.50 55.03
C SER A 465 -7.09 23.55 53.79
N GLY A 466 -6.69 22.91 52.70
CA GLY A 466 -7.41 22.84 51.44
C GLY A 466 -6.67 23.50 50.27
N SER A 467 -7.37 23.63 49.15
CA SER A 467 -6.78 24.13 47.91
C SER A 467 -7.02 25.62 47.71
N SER A 468 -6.02 26.30 47.15
CA SER A 468 -6.17 27.67 46.64
C SER A 468 -6.97 27.67 45.32
N ALA A 469 -7.37 28.86 44.86
CA ALA A 469 -7.79 29.00 43.47
C ALA A 469 -6.58 28.81 42.53
N TYR A 470 -6.84 28.42 41.28
CA TYR A 470 -5.80 28.39 40.26
C TYR A 470 -5.23 29.80 40.01
N ALA A 471 -3.91 29.88 39.89
CA ALA A 471 -3.23 31.05 39.39
C ALA A 471 -3.69 31.38 37.95
N SER A 472 -3.54 32.64 37.55
CA SER A 472 -3.79 33.03 36.15
C SER A 472 -2.95 32.18 35.19
N SER A 473 -3.55 31.83 34.05
CA SER A 473 -2.88 31.02 33.03
C SER A 473 -1.55 31.64 32.60
N SER A 474 -0.53 30.80 32.49
CA SER A 474 0.70 31.11 31.76
C SER A 474 0.73 30.29 30.47
N THR A 475 1.25 30.87 29.39
CA THR A 475 1.26 30.23 28.07
C THR A 475 2.68 29.93 27.60
N PHE A 476 2.84 28.86 26.83
CA PHE A 476 4.06 28.54 26.11
C PHE A 476 3.74 27.81 24.80
N THR A 477 4.62 27.94 23.81
CA THR A 477 4.47 27.27 22.51
C THR A 477 5.57 26.24 22.34
N THR A 478 5.22 24.98 22.10
CA THR A 478 6.20 23.93 21.79
C THR A 478 6.95 24.24 20.49
N LEU A 479 8.19 23.77 20.39
CA LEU A 479 9.00 23.97 19.19
C LEU A 479 8.43 23.16 18.01
N ALA A 480 8.87 23.50 16.80
CA ALA A 480 8.63 22.65 15.65
C ALA A 480 9.31 21.29 15.83
N ALA A 481 8.65 20.22 15.37
CA ALA A 481 9.27 18.91 15.37
C ALA A 481 10.51 18.93 14.46
N PRO A 482 11.62 18.29 14.89
CA PRO A 482 12.71 18.04 13.95
C PRO A 482 12.18 17.21 12.78
N CYS A 483 12.66 17.47 11.57
CA CYS A 483 12.24 16.69 10.40
C CYS A 483 12.58 15.21 10.60
N SER A 484 11.70 14.34 10.11
CA SER A 484 12.13 12.97 9.81
C SER A 484 13.18 13.00 8.69
N ILE A 485 14.15 12.09 8.77
CA ILE A 485 15.15 11.91 7.73
C ILE A 485 14.44 11.45 6.45
N PRO A 486 14.63 12.11 5.29
CA PRO A 486 14.05 11.68 4.03
C PRO A 486 14.38 10.22 3.70
N SER A 487 13.37 9.46 3.26
CA SER A 487 13.46 8.02 2.96
C SER A 487 12.87 7.70 1.60
N GLY A 488 13.05 6.46 1.13
CA GLY A 488 12.56 6.05 -0.19
C GLY A 488 13.20 6.83 -1.33
N LEU A 489 14.49 7.17 -1.18
CA LEU A 489 15.30 7.77 -2.22
C LEU A 489 15.21 6.90 -3.48
N ASN A 490 14.97 7.53 -4.62
CA ASN A 490 14.82 6.82 -5.88
C ASN A 490 15.27 7.68 -7.07
N THR A 491 15.74 7.02 -8.12
CA THR A 491 16.01 7.67 -9.40
C THR A 491 14.80 7.50 -10.32
N MET A 492 14.21 8.61 -10.75
CA MET A 492 13.01 8.60 -11.60
C MET A 492 13.35 8.60 -13.10
N ALA A 493 14.36 9.37 -13.49
CA ALA A 493 14.80 9.46 -14.88
C ALA A 493 16.27 9.85 -14.96
N THR A 494 16.99 9.36 -15.97
CA THR A 494 18.36 9.76 -16.26
C THR A 494 18.52 10.08 -17.74
N SER A 495 19.37 11.07 -18.02
CA SER A 495 19.83 11.44 -19.36
C SER A 495 21.35 11.41 -19.40
N THR A 496 21.93 11.84 -20.52
CA THR A 496 23.39 11.95 -20.65
C THR A 496 23.98 13.08 -19.83
N THR A 497 23.17 14.07 -19.41
CA THR A 497 23.65 15.27 -18.70
C THR A 497 22.75 15.71 -17.53
N SER A 498 21.76 14.89 -17.17
CA SER A 498 20.86 15.19 -16.05
C SER A 498 20.28 13.92 -15.43
N ALA A 499 19.80 14.05 -14.20
CA ALA A 499 19.01 13.03 -13.53
C ALA A 499 17.90 13.66 -12.69
N THR A 500 16.72 13.04 -12.70
CA THR A 500 15.62 13.38 -11.80
C THR A 500 15.60 12.35 -10.67
N ILE A 501 15.86 12.82 -9.46
CA ILE A 501 15.80 12.03 -8.23
C ILE A 501 14.55 12.41 -7.43
N GLY A 502 14.04 11.45 -6.65
CA GLY A 502 12.85 11.59 -5.83
C GLY A 502 13.04 10.95 -4.46
N TRP A 503 12.16 11.30 -3.54
CA TRP A 503 12.08 10.73 -2.20
C TRP A 503 10.65 10.78 -1.67
N THR A 504 10.42 10.09 -0.55
CA THR A 504 9.14 10.14 0.16
C THR A 504 8.96 11.52 0.80
N PRO A 505 7.82 12.21 0.62
CA PRO A 505 7.57 13.50 1.25
C PRO A 505 7.65 13.44 2.79
N VAL A 506 8.39 14.38 3.38
CA VAL A 506 8.47 14.63 4.82
C VAL A 506 7.42 15.68 5.21
N SER A 507 6.52 15.31 6.11
CA SER A 507 5.47 16.20 6.62
C SER A 507 6.07 17.42 7.32
N GLY A 508 5.52 18.61 7.05
CA GLY A 508 6.00 19.87 7.62
C GLY A 508 7.24 20.47 6.94
N SER A 509 7.84 19.78 5.97
CA SER A 509 8.95 20.32 5.19
C SER A 509 8.46 21.13 4.00
N SER A 510 8.92 22.38 3.89
CA SER A 510 8.71 23.22 2.69
C SER A 510 9.93 23.26 1.76
N VAL A 511 11.09 22.82 2.24
CA VAL A 511 12.36 22.86 1.51
C VAL A 511 13.16 21.59 1.82
N TYR A 512 13.76 21.01 0.78
CA TYR A 512 14.74 19.95 0.88
C TYR A 512 16.10 20.45 0.41
N TYR A 513 17.15 20.02 1.10
CA TYR A 513 18.55 20.24 0.72
C TYR A 513 19.10 18.95 0.13
N ILE A 514 19.73 19.05 -1.04
CA ILE A 514 20.27 17.91 -1.77
C ILE A 514 21.77 18.15 -1.96
N ASN A 515 22.59 17.22 -1.48
CA ASN A 515 24.00 17.17 -1.84
C ASN A 515 24.20 16.08 -2.90
N TYR A 516 25.02 16.35 -3.90
CA TYR A 516 25.36 15.38 -4.95
C TYR A 516 26.81 15.54 -5.43
N ARG A 517 27.42 14.45 -5.92
CA ARG A 517 28.79 14.45 -6.46
C ARG A 517 29.07 13.22 -7.33
N PRO A 518 30.05 13.24 -8.23
CA PRO A 518 30.57 12.01 -8.81
C PRO A 518 31.07 11.06 -7.70
N SER A 519 30.72 9.77 -7.78
CA SER A 519 31.03 8.79 -6.74
C SER A 519 32.52 8.81 -6.36
N GLY A 520 32.79 8.89 -5.06
CA GLY A 520 34.15 8.91 -4.51
C GLY A 520 34.90 10.25 -4.59
N THR A 521 34.29 11.32 -5.10
CA THR A 521 34.93 12.64 -5.19
C THR A 521 34.61 13.56 -4.01
N THR A 522 35.30 14.68 -3.87
CA THR A 522 34.98 15.79 -2.95
C THR A 522 35.34 17.12 -3.62
N PRO A 523 34.70 18.26 -3.28
CA PRO A 523 33.60 18.45 -2.33
C PRO A 523 32.21 18.09 -2.92
N TRP A 524 31.17 18.11 -2.08
CA TRP A 524 29.78 18.01 -2.53
C TRP A 524 29.35 19.25 -3.31
N SER A 525 28.52 19.05 -4.33
CA SER A 525 27.67 20.11 -4.90
C SER A 525 26.32 20.10 -4.18
N ALA A 526 25.67 21.26 -4.09
CA ALA A 526 24.40 21.40 -3.37
C ALA A 526 23.32 22.07 -4.23
N THR A 527 22.08 21.64 -4.04
CA THR A 527 20.88 22.30 -4.58
C THR A 527 19.71 22.14 -3.60
N THR A 528 18.59 22.80 -3.87
CA THR A 528 17.38 22.75 -3.04
C THR A 528 16.15 22.42 -3.87
N SER A 529 15.13 21.85 -3.25
CA SER A 529 13.81 21.65 -3.86
C SER A 529 12.68 21.97 -2.88
N SER A 530 11.61 22.60 -3.36
CA SER A 530 10.36 22.76 -2.60
C SER A 530 9.38 21.59 -2.79
N MET A 531 9.76 20.60 -3.59
CA MET A 531 9.00 19.39 -3.89
C MET A 531 9.77 18.16 -3.40
N ASN A 532 9.14 16.99 -3.44
CA ASN A 532 9.79 15.71 -3.08
C ASN A 532 10.61 15.09 -4.23
N SER A 533 11.02 15.90 -5.20
CA SER A 533 11.88 15.52 -6.31
C SER A 533 12.65 16.71 -6.86
N VAL A 534 13.76 16.46 -7.54
CA VAL A 534 14.55 17.49 -8.23
C VAL A 534 15.25 16.93 -9.46
N THR A 535 15.32 17.72 -10.54
CA THR A 535 16.17 17.43 -11.70
C THR A 535 17.50 18.15 -11.55
N ILE A 536 18.57 17.37 -11.41
CA ILE A 536 19.95 17.86 -11.39
C ILE A 536 20.46 17.87 -12.84
N ALA A 537 20.86 19.03 -13.35
CA ALA A 537 21.38 19.23 -14.71
C ALA A 537 22.88 19.51 -14.72
N GLY A 538 23.50 19.47 -15.90
CA GLY A 538 24.93 19.77 -16.08
C GLY A 538 25.86 18.65 -15.61
N LEU A 539 25.37 17.41 -15.58
CA LEU A 539 26.12 16.23 -15.15
C LEU A 539 27.03 15.71 -16.28
N LEU A 540 28.12 15.05 -15.91
CA LEU A 540 29.00 14.36 -16.86
C LEU A 540 28.32 13.09 -17.37
N SER A 541 28.44 12.80 -18.67
CA SER A 541 27.86 11.61 -19.29
C SER A 541 28.56 10.32 -18.86
N GLY A 542 27.81 9.21 -18.76
CA GLY A 542 28.35 7.91 -18.37
C GLY A 542 29.01 7.87 -16.99
N THR A 543 28.59 8.75 -16.08
CA THR A 543 29.21 8.94 -14.76
C THR A 543 28.24 8.55 -13.65
N VAL A 544 28.75 7.84 -12.64
CA VAL A 544 27.97 7.50 -11.43
C VAL A 544 28.07 8.66 -10.44
N TYR A 545 26.92 9.12 -9.97
CA TYR A 545 26.78 10.14 -8.94
C TYR A 545 26.20 9.54 -7.67
N GLU A 546 26.67 10.03 -6.53
CA GLU A 546 26.09 9.79 -5.21
C GLU A 546 25.31 11.05 -4.78
N TYR A 547 24.22 10.87 -4.03
CA TYR A 547 23.44 11.97 -3.49
C TYR A 547 22.84 11.64 -2.12
N GLU A 548 22.60 12.68 -1.32
CA GLU A 548 21.93 12.61 -0.02
C GLU A 548 20.94 13.77 0.11
N VAL A 549 19.86 13.56 0.87
CA VAL A 549 18.76 14.54 0.99
C VAL A 549 18.44 14.80 2.46
N ALA A 550 18.28 16.07 2.83
CA ALA A 550 17.78 16.52 4.13
C ALA A 550 16.50 17.36 3.95
N ALA A 551 15.61 17.32 4.94
CA ALA A 551 14.39 18.14 4.97
C ALA A 551 14.56 19.35 5.92
N ASP A 552 13.79 20.41 5.69
CA ASP A 552 13.72 21.61 6.54
C ASP A 552 12.30 21.89 7.02
N CYS A 553 12.10 21.72 8.32
CA CYS A 553 10.81 21.87 9.01
C CYS A 553 10.88 22.97 10.09
N SER A 554 12.05 23.60 10.25
CA SER A 554 12.32 24.54 11.37
C SER A 554 13.12 25.78 10.96
N GLY A 555 13.33 26.00 9.66
CA GLY A 555 14.19 27.06 9.12
C GLY A 555 15.68 26.70 9.17
N ALA A 556 16.01 25.43 9.30
CA ALA A 556 17.37 24.91 9.36
C ALA A 556 17.45 23.53 8.69
N THR A 557 18.60 23.25 8.04
CA THR A 557 18.88 21.95 7.42
C THR A 557 18.83 20.83 8.44
N GLY A 558 17.92 19.87 8.25
CA GLY A 558 17.85 18.65 9.06
C GLY A 558 18.99 17.67 8.78
N THR A 559 18.88 16.47 9.34
CA THR A 559 19.86 15.40 9.11
C THR A 559 19.71 14.83 7.70
N TYR A 560 20.82 14.66 6.99
CA TYR A 560 20.86 14.02 5.67
C TYR A 560 20.56 12.51 5.76
N SER A 561 19.91 12.01 4.71
CA SER A 561 19.68 10.58 4.49
C SER A 561 21.00 9.82 4.34
N THR A 562 20.92 8.49 4.42
CA THR A 562 21.99 7.66 3.84
C THR A 562 22.11 7.96 2.35
N MET A 563 23.34 7.96 1.84
CA MET A 563 23.61 8.20 0.42
C MET A 563 22.94 7.15 -0.47
N ASP A 564 22.42 7.58 -1.61
CA ASP A 564 21.99 6.73 -2.73
C ASP A 564 22.74 7.15 -4.01
N SER A 565 22.61 6.39 -5.09
CA SER A 565 23.36 6.63 -6.33
C SER A 565 22.53 6.49 -7.59
N PHE A 566 22.96 7.20 -8.63
CA PHE A 566 22.41 7.08 -9.98
C PHE A 566 23.54 7.17 -11.03
N ALA A 567 23.29 6.69 -12.24
CA ALA A 567 24.22 6.79 -13.35
C ALA A 567 23.60 7.58 -14.50
N THR A 568 24.32 8.58 -15.01
CA THR A 568 23.95 9.22 -16.28
C THR A 568 24.19 8.26 -17.43
N THR A 569 23.37 8.34 -18.47
CA THR A 569 23.56 7.49 -19.65
C THR A 569 24.77 7.95 -20.45
N SER A 570 25.42 7.01 -21.14
CA SER A 570 26.50 7.34 -22.07
C SER A 570 25.91 7.99 -23.33
N ALA A 571 26.61 8.99 -23.88
CA ALA A 571 26.27 9.51 -25.20
C ALA A 571 26.37 8.38 -26.24
N SER A 572 25.32 8.18 -27.04
CA SER A 572 25.29 7.21 -28.13
C SER A 572 25.10 7.92 -29.47
N CYS A 573 25.74 7.39 -30.52
CA CYS A 573 25.65 7.92 -31.87
C CYS A 573 25.18 6.80 -32.80
N ALA A 574 23.99 6.95 -33.39
CA ALA A 574 23.39 5.91 -34.22
C ALA A 574 24.13 5.74 -35.54
N ILE A 575 24.26 4.49 -36.00
CA ILE A 575 24.86 4.14 -37.29
C ILE A 575 23.82 4.44 -38.40
N PRO A 576 24.18 5.07 -39.52
CA PRO A 576 23.26 5.24 -40.66
C PRO A 576 22.84 3.87 -41.21
N THR A 577 21.63 3.78 -41.78
CA THR A 577 21.15 2.57 -42.44
C THR A 577 20.95 2.81 -43.93
N THR A 578 20.82 1.74 -44.73
CA THR A 578 20.58 1.78 -46.19
C THR A 578 21.58 2.60 -47.03
N PRO A 579 22.88 2.26 -47.01
CA PRO A 579 23.81 2.81 -48.01
C PRO A 579 23.35 2.44 -49.43
N THR A 580 23.20 3.45 -50.29
CA THR A 580 22.73 3.34 -51.68
C THR A 580 23.64 4.12 -52.62
N THR A 581 23.59 3.78 -53.91
CA THR A 581 24.32 4.51 -54.96
C THR A 581 23.38 4.83 -56.11
N PHE A 582 23.54 6.02 -56.70
CA PHE A 582 22.71 6.51 -57.79
C PHE A 582 23.46 7.50 -58.68
N TYR A 583 22.93 7.78 -59.88
CA TYR A 583 23.55 8.61 -60.92
C TYR A 583 25.03 8.26 -61.22
N ILE A 584 25.32 6.98 -61.40
CA ILE A 584 26.67 6.48 -61.71
C ILE A 584 27.04 6.81 -63.16
N THR A 585 28.19 7.45 -63.35
CA THR A 585 28.82 7.69 -64.65
C THR A 585 30.11 6.89 -64.79
N ASN A 586 30.89 7.13 -65.84
CA ASN A 586 32.24 6.55 -65.96
C ASN A 586 33.27 7.19 -65.01
N THR A 587 32.98 8.36 -64.43
CA THR A 587 33.93 9.12 -63.59
C THR A 587 33.32 9.70 -62.31
N SER A 588 32.05 9.42 -62.02
CA SER A 588 31.36 9.94 -60.84
C SER A 588 30.27 8.99 -60.35
N ALA A 589 29.88 9.12 -59.09
CA ALA A 589 28.71 8.47 -58.49
C ALA A 589 28.22 9.28 -57.30
N ILE A 590 26.93 9.21 -56.99
CA ILE A 590 26.39 9.77 -55.74
C ILE A 590 26.08 8.63 -54.78
N LEU A 591 26.62 8.74 -53.57
CA LEU A 591 26.37 7.86 -52.45
C LEU A 591 25.27 8.47 -51.57
N GLY A 592 24.38 7.65 -51.00
CA GLY A 592 23.36 8.13 -50.07
C GLY A 592 23.03 7.14 -48.95
N TRP A 593 22.48 7.64 -47.85
CA TRP A 593 22.09 6.86 -46.66
C TRP A 593 20.92 7.52 -45.91
N THR A 594 20.36 6.83 -44.90
CA THR A 594 19.32 7.41 -44.04
C THR A 594 19.86 8.55 -43.18
N VAL A 595 19.06 9.61 -43.01
CA VAL A 595 19.35 10.69 -42.05
C VAL A 595 19.30 10.15 -40.62
N VAL A 596 20.35 10.42 -39.84
CA VAL A 596 20.39 10.24 -38.39
C VAL A 596 20.12 11.59 -37.73
N GLY A 597 19.05 11.69 -36.94
CA GLY A 597 18.58 12.97 -36.38
C GLY A 597 19.58 13.68 -35.45
N SER A 598 20.49 12.93 -34.81
CA SER A 598 21.55 13.48 -33.95
C SER A 598 22.86 13.80 -34.68
N ALA A 599 22.90 13.65 -36.00
CA ALA A 599 24.13 13.83 -36.78
C ALA A 599 24.50 15.31 -36.92
N ALA A 600 25.72 15.65 -36.52
CA ALA A 600 26.37 16.90 -36.92
C ALA A 600 27.00 16.78 -38.31
N GLY A 601 27.25 15.57 -38.80
CA GLY A 601 27.77 15.25 -40.13
C GLY A 601 27.97 13.75 -40.30
N TYR A 602 28.67 13.34 -41.36
CA TYR A 602 29.02 11.96 -41.66
C TYR A 602 30.44 11.84 -42.19
N ILE A 603 31.09 10.73 -41.88
CA ILE A 603 32.39 10.34 -42.40
C ILE A 603 32.17 9.22 -43.41
N VAL A 604 32.51 9.47 -44.68
CA VAL A 604 32.40 8.52 -45.78
C VAL A 604 33.77 8.01 -46.13
N ASN A 605 33.96 6.70 -46.03
CA ASN A 605 35.16 6.04 -46.52
C ASN A 605 34.85 5.34 -47.83
N TYR A 606 35.60 5.59 -48.90
CA TYR A 606 35.49 4.87 -50.16
C TYR A 606 36.85 4.48 -50.75
N ARG A 607 36.89 3.40 -51.52
CA ARG A 607 38.11 2.93 -52.21
C ARG A 607 37.79 2.00 -53.37
N VAL A 608 38.77 1.77 -54.25
CA VAL A 608 38.68 0.68 -55.23
C VAL A 608 38.63 -0.65 -54.49
N LEU A 609 37.71 -1.54 -54.89
CA LEU A 609 37.48 -2.82 -54.25
C LEU A 609 38.80 -3.60 -54.12
N SER A 610 39.06 -4.16 -52.93
CA SER A 610 40.26 -4.93 -52.61
C SER A 610 41.58 -4.14 -52.54
N THR A 611 41.55 -2.81 -52.54
CA THR A 611 42.72 -1.98 -52.19
C THR A 611 42.81 -1.75 -50.69
N ALA A 612 44.01 -1.47 -50.16
CA ALA A 612 44.21 -1.33 -48.71
C ALA A 612 43.72 0.03 -48.16
N THR A 613 43.91 1.11 -48.92
CA THR A 613 43.76 2.48 -48.45
C THR A 613 42.34 3.01 -48.70
N TRP A 614 41.72 3.57 -47.67
CA TRP A 614 40.45 4.30 -47.78
C TRP A 614 40.70 5.78 -48.07
N THR A 615 39.95 6.35 -49.00
CA THR A 615 39.76 7.81 -49.11
C THR A 615 38.65 8.21 -48.15
N ILE A 616 38.82 9.32 -47.44
CA ILE A 616 37.93 9.76 -46.37
C ILE A 616 37.36 11.13 -46.73
N ASP A 617 36.04 11.22 -46.82
CA ASP A 617 35.31 12.47 -46.97
C ASP A 617 34.46 12.75 -45.72
N THR A 618 34.34 14.03 -45.37
CA THR A 618 33.43 14.47 -44.31
C THR A 618 32.36 15.35 -44.93
N VAL A 619 31.10 14.91 -44.82
CA VAL A 619 29.95 15.59 -45.42
C VAL A 619 28.91 15.95 -44.36
N TYR A 620 28.18 17.03 -44.59
CA TYR A 620 27.17 17.55 -43.66
C TYR A 620 25.73 17.30 -44.14
N THR A 621 25.57 16.43 -45.14
CA THR A 621 24.28 15.97 -45.68
C THR A 621 24.26 14.45 -45.71
N ASN A 622 23.11 13.83 -46.01
CA ASN A 622 22.99 12.38 -46.09
C ASN A 622 23.40 11.79 -47.46
N THR A 623 24.17 12.56 -48.23
CA THR A 623 24.68 12.18 -49.54
C THR A 623 26.11 12.65 -49.73
N ASP A 624 26.87 11.95 -50.56
CA ASP A 624 28.21 12.33 -50.99
C ASP A 624 28.37 12.17 -52.50
N THR A 625 28.96 13.17 -53.16
CA THR A 625 29.13 13.19 -54.62
C THR A 625 30.59 12.93 -54.96
N LEU A 626 30.88 11.68 -55.34
CA LEU A 626 32.22 11.27 -55.74
C LEU A 626 32.47 11.66 -57.19
N THR A 627 33.62 12.26 -57.47
CA THR A 627 34.07 12.64 -58.82
C THR A 627 35.49 12.10 -59.08
N ALA A 628 35.97 12.21 -60.32
CA ALA A 628 37.29 11.72 -60.74
C ALA A 628 37.53 10.21 -60.45
N LEU A 629 36.46 9.41 -60.48
CA LEU A 629 36.55 7.96 -60.37
C LEU A 629 37.13 7.34 -61.65
N THR A 630 37.78 6.18 -61.52
CA THR A 630 38.30 5.42 -62.66
C THR A 630 37.14 4.70 -63.35
N ALA A 631 37.07 4.77 -64.68
CA ALA A 631 36.04 4.08 -65.47
C ALA A 631 36.13 2.55 -65.36
N GLY A 632 34.98 1.87 -65.46
CA GLY A 632 34.86 0.41 -65.41
C GLY A 632 35.42 -0.24 -64.13
N THR A 633 35.44 0.48 -63.01
CA THR A 633 36.11 0.09 -61.78
C THR A 633 35.10 -0.16 -60.66
N LEU A 634 35.30 -1.25 -59.91
CA LEU A 634 34.53 -1.56 -58.70
C LEU A 634 35.06 -0.76 -57.51
N TYR A 635 34.16 -0.08 -56.82
CA TYR A 635 34.42 0.65 -55.58
C TYR A 635 33.64 0.05 -54.43
N GLU A 636 34.18 0.14 -53.21
CA GLU A 636 33.42 -0.06 -51.98
C GLU A 636 33.41 1.22 -51.14
N PHE A 637 32.33 1.43 -50.40
CA PHE A 637 32.19 2.53 -49.45
C PHE A 637 31.49 2.11 -48.15
N ARG A 638 31.74 2.86 -47.08
CA ARG A 638 31.08 2.71 -45.76
C ARG A 638 30.97 4.07 -45.09
N VAL A 639 29.94 4.26 -44.26
CA VAL A 639 29.61 5.57 -43.68
C VAL A 639 29.53 5.48 -42.15
N SER A 640 30.02 6.49 -41.43
CA SER A 640 29.87 6.64 -39.98
C SER A 640 29.19 7.99 -39.69
N THR A 641 28.31 8.04 -38.68
CA THR A 641 27.72 9.29 -38.21
C THR A 641 28.70 10.03 -37.32
N LEU A 642 28.86 11.33 -37.56
CA LEU A 642 29.56 12.25 -36.67
C LEU A 642 28.51 12.93 -35.77
N CYS A 643 28.52 12.60 -34.48
CA CYS A 643 27.73 13.28 -33.45
C CYS A 643 28.62 14.23 -32.65
N ILE A 644 28.04 15.06 -31.78
CA ILE A 644 28.82 15.99 -30.93
C ILE A 644 29.75 15.18 -30.01
N GLY A 645 31.06 15.24 -30.27
CA GLY A 645 32.12 14.64 -29.45
C GLY A 645 32.36 13.15 -29.65
N ILE A 646 31.55 12.44 -30.45
CA ILE A 646 31.70 10.99 -30.71
C ILE A 646 31.30 10.63 -32.15
N THR A 647 31.82 9.51 -32.67
CA THR A 647 31.40 8.92 -33.96
C THR A 647 30.72 7.57 -33.75
N SER A 648 29.77 7.22 -34.61
CA SER A 648 29.23 5.85 -34.64
C SER A 648 30.26 4.86 -35.21
N ALA A 649 30.00 3.56 -35.09
CA ALA A 649 30.66 2.58 -35.95
C ALA A 649 30.28 2.83 -37.43
N TYR A 650 31.10 2.31 -38.36
CA TYR A 650 30.78 2.36 -39.79
C TYR A 650 29.66 1.39 -40.15
N THR A 651 28.89 1.70 -41.20
CA THR A 651 28.04 0.72 -41.89
C THR A 651 28.88 -0.46 -42.41
N GLY A 652 28.20 -1.56 -42.75
CA GLY A 652 28.81 -2.58 -43.64
C GLY A 652 29.22 -1.96 -44.98
N SER A 653 30.25 -2.53 -45.63
CA SER A 653 30.70 -2.09 -46.96
C SER A 653 29.59 -2.29 -48.00
N SER A 654 29.39 -1.28 -48.83
CA SER A 654 28.52 -1.32 -50.01
C SER A 654 29.34 -1.13 -51.27
N ILE A 655 28.99 -1.84 -52.34
CA ILE A 655 29.79 -1.93 -53.57
C ILE A 655 29.02 -1.30 -54.73
N PHE A 656 29.72 -0.57 -55.60
CA PHE A 656 29.20 -0.08 -56.87
C PHE A 656 30.29 -0.16 -57.95
N SER A 657 29.90 -0.13 -59.23
CA SER A 657 30.84 -0.10 -60.36
C SER A 657 30.59 1.13 -61.21
N THR A 658 31.65 1.89 -61.53
CA THR A 658 31.57 2.95 -62.54
C THR A 658 31.30 2.36 -63.93
N LEU A 659 30.72 3.17 -64.82
CA LEU A 659 30.49 2.76 -66.20
C LEU A 659 31.82 2.63 -66.97
N SER A 660 31.86 1.76 -67.97
CA SER A 660 33.01 1.63 -68.89
C SER A 660 33.27 2.92 -69.66
N SER A 661 34.52 3.14 -70.09
CA SER A 661 34.92 4.28 -70.93
C SER A 661 34.53 4.14 -72.41
N THR A 662 34.02 2.98 -72.83
CA THR A 662 33.53 2.71 -74.19
C THR A 662 32.19 1.97 -74.16
N CYS A 663 31.26 2.37 -75.02
CA CYS A 663 29.96 1.72 -75.15
C CYS A 663 30.08 0.36 -75.88
N PRO A 664 29.65 -0.77 -75.25
CA PRO A 664 29.76 -2.10 -75.86
C PRO A 664 28.95 -2.25 -77.16
N VAL A 665 29.46 -3.02 -78.13
CA VAL A 665 28.71 -3.38 -79.35
C VAL A 665 27.63 -4.42 -79.02
N PRO A 666 26.35 -4.23 -79.41
CA PRO A 666 25.29 -5.21 -79.20
C PRO A 666 25.62 -6.60 -79.77
N VAL A 667 25.30 -7.65 -79.00
CA VAL A 667 25.51 -9.06 -79.39
C VAL A 667 24.20 -9.84 -79.36
N ALA A 668 24.22 -11.06 -79.91
CA ALA A 668 23.07 -11.97 -79.97
C ALA A 668 21.85 -11.37 -80.71
N LEU A 669 22.10 -10.69 -81.84
CA LEU A 669 21.05 -10.13 -82.68
C LEU A 669 20.22 -11.26 -83.31
N THR A 670 18.90 -11.19 -83.16
CA THR A 670 17.95 -12.15 -83.74
C THR A 670 16.72 -11.42 -84.30
N ALA A 671 16.07 -12.04 -85.29
CA ALA A 671 14.77 -11.63 -85.77
C ALA A 671 13.76 -12.74 -85.46
N ALA A 672 12.68 -12.37 -84.78
CA ALA A 672 11.58 -13.25 -84.38
C ALA A 672 10.25 -12.65 -84.83
N SER A 673 9.16 -13.43 -84.68
CA SER A 673 7.79 -12.96 -84.99
C SER A 673 7.66 -12.36 -86.41
N VAL A 674 8.35 -12.95 -87.38
CA VAL A 674 8.45 -12.42 -88.74
C VAL A 674 7.16 -12.71 -89.52
N SER A 675 6.43 -11.65 -89.90
CA SER A 675 5.21 -11.71 -90.71
C SER A 675 5.49 -11.33 -92.18
N SER A 676 4.44 -11.20 -92.98
CA SER A 676 4.55 -10.69 -94.35
C SER A 676 4.93 -9.21 -94.43
N THR A 677 4.72 -8.44 -93.36
CA THR A 677 4.97 -6.99 -93.35
C THR A 677 5.70 -6.45 -92.13
N ALA A 678 6.07 -7.31 -91.17
CA ALA A 678 6.76 -6.90 -89.95
C ALA A 678 7.75 -7.96 -89.44
N ALA A 679 8.68 -7.53 -88.60
CA ALA A 679 9.57 -8.41 -87.84
C ALA A 679 9.92 -7.79 -86.50
N GLN A 680 10.05 -8.61 -85.46
CA GLN A 680 10.59 -8.20 -84.18
C GLN A 680 12.09 -8.48 -84.15
N LEU A 681 12.89 -7.44 -83.93
CA LEU A 681 14.33 -7.52 -83.80
C LEU A 681 14.69 -7.48 -82.30
N THR A 682 15.62 -8.33 -81.87
CA THR A 682 16.06 -8.46 -80.46
C THR A 682 17.57 -8.62 -80.35
N TRP A 683 18.15 -8.18 -79.24
CA TRP A 683 19.58 -8.33 -78.90
C TRP A 683 19.77 -8.38 -77.38
N SER A 684 20.97 -8.73 -76.91
CA SER A 684 21.27 -8.72 -75.46
C SER A 684 21.31 -7.28 -74.91
N PRO A 685 20.67 -6.99 -73.76
CA PRO A 685 20.67 -5.65 -73.16
C PRO A 685 22.07 -5.28 -72.65
N ILE A 686 22.48 -4.03 -72.90
CA ILE A 686 23.74 -3.45 -72.42
C ILE A 686 23.47 -2.58 -71.19
N SER A 687 24.17 -2.87 -70.09
CA SER A 687 24.11 -2.06 -68.87
C SER A 687 24.64 -0.65 -69.14
N GLY A 688 23.84 0.35 -68.79
CA GLY A 688 24.15 1.76 -69.07
C GLY A 688 23.75 2.25 -70.47
N ALA A 689 23.16 1.42 -71.34
CA ALA A 689 22.61 1.90 -72.61
C ALA A 689 21.31 2.69 -72.41
N VAL A 690 21.30 3.97 -72.76
CA VAL A 690 20.10 4.83 -72.76
C VAL A 690 19.18 4.56 -73.97
N SER A 691 19.74 4.09 -75.08
CA SER A 691 18.98 3.68 -76.27
C SER A 691 19.85 2.86 -77.24
N TYR A 692 19.23 2.36 -78.31
CA TYR A 692 19.87 1.65 -79.42
C TYR A 692 19.46 2.28 -80.74
N ASN A 693 20.41 2.46 -81.66
CA ASN A 693 20.12 2.82 -83.05
C ASN A 693 20.07 1.54 -83.88
N ILE A 694 18.97 1.33 -84.58
CA ILE A 694 18.73 0.17 -85.43
C ILE A 694 18.67 0.66 -86.86
N ARG A 695 19.36 -0.02 -87.77
CA ARG A 695 19.22 0.21 -89.21
C ARG A 695 18.89 -1.08 -89.93
N TYR A 696 17.99 -1.03 -90.90
CA TYR A 696 17.58 -2.19 -91.69
C TYR A 696 17.37 -1.82 -93.16
N ARG A 697 17.56 -2.76 -94.08
CA ARG A 697 17.33 -2.58 -95.52
C ARG A 697 17.06 -3.90 -96.23
N LYS A 698 16.56 -3.83 -97.46
CA LYS A 698 16.46 -5.03 -98.33
C LYS A 698 17.86 -5.51 -98.68
N THR A 699 18.09 -6.81 -98.58
CA THR A 699 19.41 -7.40 -98.92
C THR A 699 19.77 -7.07 -100.37
N GLY A 700 20.99 -6.56 -100.58
CA GLY A 700 21.49 -6.14 -101.91
C GLY A 700 21.19 -4.69 -102.28
N THR A 701 20.49 -3.92 -101.44
CA THR A 701 20.31 -2.47 -101.62
C THR A 701 21.33 -1.66 -100.82
N THR A 702 21.59 -0.42 -101.20
CA THR A 702 22.57 0.45 -100.52
C THR A 702 21.96 1.34 -99.44
N ALA A 703 20.69 1.74 -99.57
CA ALA A 703 20.01 2.66 -98.66
C ALA A 703 19.48 1.98 -97.39
N TRP A 704 19.85 2.52 -96.21
CA TRP A 704 19.37 2.05 -94.91
C TRP A 704 18.13 2.84 -94.44
N GLN A 705 17.16 2.14 -93.87
CA GLN A 705 16.14 2.73 -93.01
C GLN A 705 16.59 2.66 -91.56
N ASN A 706 16.27 3.68 -90.75
CA ASN A 706 16.74 3.80 -89.38
C ASN A 706 15.57 3.93 -88.41
N THR A 707 15.71 3.34 -87.23
CA THR A 707 14.81 3.52 -86.09
C THR A 707 15.62 3.48 -84.78
N VAL A 708 15.00 3.87 -83.68
CA VAL A 708 15.62 3.87 -82.35
C VAL A 708 14.76 3.10 -81.37
N SER A 709 15.39 2.44 -80.39
CA SER A 709 14.67 1.79 -79.30
C SER A 709 15.34 2.08 -77.95
N ALA A 710 14.54 2.37 -76.93
CA ALA A 710 15.03 2.45 -75.55
C ALA A 710 15.23 1.05 -74.94
N ALA A 711 14.59 0.02 -75.50
CA ALA A 711 14.70 -1.37 -75.05
C ALA A 711 15.63 -2.16 -75.97
N ALA A 712 16.06 -3.35 -75.52
CA ALA A 712 16.87 -4.27 -76.33
C ALA A 712 16.04 -5.04 -77.39
N SER A 713 14.97 -4.42 -77.89
CA SER A 713 14.08 -4.95 -78.92
C SER A 713 13.37 -3.82 -79.67
N VAL A 714 13.01 -4.06 -80.94
CA VAL A 714 12.13 -3.17 -81.73
C VAL A 714 11.30 -3.98 -82.73
N ILE A 715 10.07 -3.57 -82.98
CA ILE A 715 9.26 -4.11 -84.10
C ILE A 715 9.39 -3.15 -85.27
N ILE A 716 9.81 -3.67 -86.43
CA ILE A 716 9.83 -2.93 -87.69
C ILE A 716 8.66 -3.39 -88.56
N ASN A 717 7.92 -2.42 -89.11
CA ASN A 717 6.69 -2.63 -89.88
C ASN A 717 6.87 -2.19 -91.34
N SER A 718 5.81 -2.33 -92.15
CA SER A 718 5.76 -1.89 -93.55
C SER A 718 6.82 -2.55 -94.45
N LEU A 719 7.25 -3.76 -94.09
CA LEU A 719 8.17 -4.55 -94.90
C LEU A 719 7.43 -5.14 -96.11
N SER A 720 8.13 -5.26 -97.23
CA SER A 720 7.62 -6.00 -98.39
C SER A 720 7.54 -7.52 -98.10
N PRO A 721 6.45 -8.21 -98.48
CA PRO A 721 6.32 -9.67 -98.36
C PRO A 721 7.37 -10.46 -99.13
N SER A 722 7.64 -11.70 -98.72
CA SER A 722 8.61 -12.62 -99.36
C SER A 722 10.01 -12.03 -99.62
N THR A 723 10.42 -11.00 -98.88
CA THR A 723 11.61 -10.19 -99.16
C THR A 723 12.67 -10.39 -98.07
N PHE A 724 13.93 -10.55 -98.47
CA PHE A 724 15.07 -10.60 -97.55
C PHE A 724 15.46 -9.20 -97.09
N TYR A 725 15.63 -9.04 -95.78
CA TYR A 725 16.18 -7.86 -95.13
C TYR A 725 17.42 -8.22 -94.33
N GLU A 726 18.30 -7.24 -94.16
CA GLU A 726 19.37 -7.26 -93.15
C GLU A 726 19.19 -6.12 -92.17
N PHE A 727 19.59 -6.32 -90.91
CA PHE A 727 19.61 -5.27 -89.90
C PHE A 727 20.88 -5.28 -89.05
N GLN A 728 21.20 -4.11 -88.50
CA GLN A 728 22.32 -3.87 -87.59
C GLN A 728 21.87 -2.99 -86.44
N VAL A 729 22.53 -3.13 -85.29
CA VAL A 729 22.22 -2.39 -84.06
C VAL A 729 23.52 -1.84 -83.46
N GLN A 730 23.49 -0.60 -82.99
CA GLN A 730 24.53 -0.04 -82.11
C GLN A 730 23.89 0.50 -80.82
N ALA A 731 24.60 0.39 -79.70
CA ALA A 731 24.16 0.92 -78.41
C ALA A 731 24.57 2.40 -78.23
N ARG A 732 23.83 3.12 -77.41
CA ARG A 732 24.13 4.48 -76.95
C ARG A 732 24.16 4.47 -75.42
N CYS A 733 25.32 4.67 -74.82
CA CYS A 733 25.50 4.55 -73.37
C CYS A 733 25.39 5.92 -72.67
N THR A 734 25.93 6.98 -73.28
CA THR A 734 25.72 8.40 -72.92
C THR A 734 25.87 9.25 -74.19
N ALA A 735 25.37 10.47 -74.28
CA ALA A 735 25.63 11.31 -75.46
C ALA A 735 27.05 11.92 -75.36
N PRO A 736 27.95 11.77 -76.35
CA PRO A 736 27.78 11.21 -77.71
C PRO A 736 28.24 9.74 -77.85
N ASP A 737 28.60 9.06 -76.77
CA ASP A 737 29.16 7.69 -76.75
C ASP A 737 28.21 6.63 -77.35
N THR A 738 28.51 6.25 -78.59
CA THR A 738 27.87 5.17 -79.34
C THR A 738 28.86 4.04 -79.61
N SER A 739 28.41 2.79 -79.53
CA SER A 739 29.19 1.66 -80.03
C SER A 739 29.30 1.69 -81.55
N GLY A 740 30.18 0.87 -82.14
CA GLY A 740 30.05 0.48 -83.54
C GLY A 740 28.75 -0.31 -83.78
N TYR A 741 28.26 -0.34 -85.03
CA TYR A 741 27.18 -1.25 -85.43
C TYR A 741 27.65 -2.71 -85.36
N ALA A 742 26.84 -3.58 -84.76
CA ALA A 742 27.02 -5.02 -84.80
C ALA A 742 27.00 -5.55 -86.25
N GLY A 743 27.52 -6.77 -86.45
CA GLY A 743 27.43 -7.46 -87.74
C GLY A 743 25.97 -7.62 -88.22
N SER A 744 25.76 -7.58 -89.55
CA SER A 744 24.41 -7.72 -90.14
C SER A 744 23.80 -9.09 -89.86
N VAL A 745 22.54 -9.10 -89.43
CA VAL A 745 21.70 -10.31 -89.36
C VAL A 745 20.62 -10.25 -90.42
N THR A 746 20.46 -11.31 -91.21
CA THR A 746 19.47 -11.41 -92.28
C THR A 746 18.22 -12.18 -91.85
N PHE A 747 17.05 -11.72 -92.29
CA PHE A 747 15.78 -12.44 -92.14
C PHE A 747 14.92 -12.27 -93.41
N LYS A 748 13.95 -13.15 -93.63
CA LYS A 748 13.03 -13.09 -94.78
C LYS A 748 11.60 -12.92 -94.30
N THR A 749 10.88 -11.91 -94.80
CA THR A 749 9.44 -11.79 -94.54
C THR A 749 8.67 -12.95 -95.17
N SER A 750 7.61 -13.39 -94.50
CA SER A 750 6.74 -14.44 -94.99
C SER A 750 5.98 -14.00 -96.24
N ALA A 751 5.49 -14.95 -97.04
CA ALA A 751 4.60 -14.61 -98.15
C ALA A 751 3.29 -14.00 -97.64
N THR A 752 2.65 -13.15 -98.44
CA THR A 752 1.31 -12.64 -98.13
C THR A 752 0.36 -13.82 -98.05
N ALA A 753 -0.06 -14.19 -96.84
CA ALA A 753 -1.13 -15.16 -96.65
C ALA A 753 -2.42 -14.57 -97.25
N GLY A 754 -3.02 -15.31 -98.18
CA GLY A 754 -4.34 -14.98 -98.72
C GLY A 754 -5.33 -14.83 -97.57
N ILE A 755 -6.01 -13.69 -97.54
CA ILE A 755 -6.97 -13.32 -96.52
C ILE A 755 -8.20 -14.21 -96.64
N LEU A 756 -8.55 -14.93 -95.58
CA LEU A 756 -9.93 -15.27 -95.26
C LEU A 756 -10.15 -14.88 -93.79
N SER A 757 -10.65 -13.65 -93.60
CA SER A 757 -11.29 -13.24 -92.37
C SER A 757 -12.54 -14.09 -92.14
N ALA A 758 -12.63 -14.81 -91.03
CA ALA A 758 -13.89 -15.39 -90.55
C ALA A 758 -14.45 -14.50 -89.43
N SER A 759 -15.57 -13.85 -89.72
CA SER A 759 -16.42 -13.19 -88.73
C SER A 759 -17.08 -14.24 -87.83
N LEU A 760 -17.04 -14.06 -86.52
CA LEU A 760 -17.98 -14.73 -85.59
C LEU A 760 -19.40 -14.35 -86.02
N GLU A 761 -20.22 -15.32 -86.40
CA GLU A 761 -21.67 -15.08 -86.37
C GLU A 761 -22.07 -14.93 -84.91
N GLN A 762 -22.35 -13.69 -84.48
CA GLN A 762 -22.69 -13.34 -83.10
C GLN A 762 -23.85 -14.16 -82.50
N ASN A 763 -24.64 -14.87 -83.33
CA ASN A 763 -25.84 -15.59 -82.94
C ASN A 763 -25.64 -17.08 -82.59
N THR A 764 -24.44 -17.66 -82.71
CA THR A 764 -24.23 -19.10 -82.43
C THR A 764 -23.52 -19.40 -81.11
N PHE A 765 -23.00 -18.37 -80.41
CA PHE A 765 -22.42 -18.54 -79.08
C PHE A 765 -23.53 -18.68 -78.04
N THR A 766 -23.71 -19.84 -77.41
CA THR A 766 -24.74 -20.09 -76.40
C THR A 766 -24.14 -20.60 -75.08
N ILE A 767 -24.84 -20.32 -73.98
CA ILE A 767 -24.46 -20.69 -72.62
C ILE A 767 -25.74 -21.19 -71.93
N ASP A 768 -25.78 -22.46 -71.55
CA ASP A 768 -26.97 -23.13 -70.99
C ASP A 768 -26.58 -24.25 -70.00
N PRO A 769 -27.23 -24.40 -68.83
CA PRO A 769 -28.23 -23.50 -68.24
C PRO A 769 -27.61 -22.19 -67.74
N ASN A 770 -28.33 -21.09 -67.92
CA ASN A 770 -27.94 -19.79 -67.39
C ASN A 770 -29.19 -18.94 -67.05
N PRO A 771 -29.54 -18.75 -65.76
CA PRO A 771 -28.74 -19.07 -64.58
C PRO A 771 -28.63 -20.58 -64.27
N THR A 772 -27.54 -21.00 -63.63
CA THR A 772 -27.30 -22.38 -63.17
C THR A 772 -27.37 -22.48 -61.64
N ALA A 773 -28.02 -23.52 -61.11
CA ALA A 773 -28.12 -23.74 -59.67
C ALA A 773 -26.94 -24.57 -59.11
N ASN A 774 -26.38 -25.49 -59.91
CA ASN A 774 -25.30 -26.38 -59.47
C ASN A 774 -23.91 -25.91 -59.91
N GLY A 775 -23.82 -24.78 -60.63
CA GLY A 775 -22.57 -24.21 -61.13
C GLY A 775 -22.09 -24.79 -62.46
N ASN A 776 -22.74 -25.83 -62.99
CA ASN A 776 -22.38 -26.41 -64.27
C ASN A 776 -23.09 -25.70 -65.42
N ILE A 777 -22.32 -25.34 -66.43
CA ILE A 777 -22.76 -24.62 -67.62
C ILE A 777 -22.13 -25.25 -68.86
N HIS A 778 -22.90 -25.38 -69.93
CA HIS A 778 -22.41 -25.77 -71.25
C HIS A 778 -22.32 -24.55 -72.17
N LEU A 779 -21.16 -24.40 -72.78
CA LEU A 779 -20.83 -23.38 -73.76
C LEU A 779 -20.77 -24.03 -75.14
N ALA A 780 -21.49 -23.48 -76.11
CA ALA A 780 -21.47 -23.96 -77.49
C ALA A 780 -21.25 -22.81 -78.48
N PHE A 781 -20.48 -23.05 -79.55
CA PHE A 781 -20.34 -22.14 -80.69
C PHE A 781 -19.93 -22.89 -81.96
N GLN A 782 -20.19 -22.29 -83.11
CA GLN A 782 -19.80 -22.85 -84.41
C GLN A 782 -18.57 -22.13 -84.95
N LEU A 783 -17.58 -22.90 -85.38
CA LEU A 783 -16.36 -22.40 -86.03
C LEU A 783 -16.40 -22.73 -87.53
N ASN A 784 -16.30 -21.72 -88.38
CA ASN A 784 -16.48 -21.87 -89.84
C ASN A 784 -15.17 -22.13 -90.61
N ALA A 785 -14.02 -21.86 -90.00
CA ALA A 785 -12.68 -22.06 -90.57
C ALA A 785 -11.68 -22.41 -89.45
N GLN A 786 -10.59 -23.08 -89.79
CA GLN A 786 -9.55 -23.40 -88.80
C GLN A 786 -8.93 -22.10 -88.26
N ASP A 787 -9.02 -21.86 -86.95
CA ASP A 787 -8.51 -20.63 -86.32
C ASP A 787 -8.12 -20.87 -84.85
N ALA A 788 -7.38 -19.93 -84.27
CA ALA A 788 -7.01 -19.93 -82.87
C ALA A 788 -8.20 -19.54 -81.99
N VAL A 789 -8.51 -20.38 -81.01
CA VAL A 789 -9.61 -20.18 -80.06
C VAL A 789 -9.05 -19.98 -78.65
N SER A 790 -9.57 -18.98 -77.95
CA SER A 790 -9.36 -18.80 -76.50
C SER A 790 -10.68 -18.65 -75.78
N ILE A 791 -10.84 -19.32 -74.63
CA ILE A 791 -12.03 -19.24 -73.77
C ILE A 791 -11.57 -18.99 -72.35
N VAL A 792 -11.93 -17.83 -71.80
CA VAL A 792 -11.54 -17.39 -70.46
C VAL A 792 -12.76 -16.90 -69.69
N VAL A 793 -12.85 -17.30 -68.43
CA VAL A 793 -13.89 -16.92 -67.47
C VAL A 793 -13.32 -15.91 -66.49
N TYR A 794 -14.03 -14.79 -66.32
CA TYR A 794 -13.69 -13.75 -65.37
C TYR A 794 -14.79 -13.59 -64.32
N ASP A 795 -14.41 -13.14 -63.12
CA ASP A 795 -15.38 -12.65 -62.14
C ASP A 795 -15.87 -11.24 -62.53
N ILE A 796 -16.87 -10.71 -61.81
CA ILE A 796 -17.43 -9.39 -62.10
C ILE A 796 -16.43 -8.23 -61.89
N MET A 797 -15.32 -8.47 -61.17
CA MET A 797 -14.23 -7.51 -60.99
C MET A 797 -13.19 -7.58 -62.11
N GLY A 798 -13.36 -8.48 -63.08
CA GLY A 798 -12.46 -8.65 -64.22
C GLY A 798 -11.22 -9.50 -63.92
N ARG A 799 -11.19 -10.21 -62.78
CA ARG A 799 -10.10 -11.16 -62.48
C ARG A 799 -10.38 -12.48 -63.18
N GLU A 800 -9.34 -13.06 -63.79
CA GLU A 800 -9.43 -14.37 -64.42
C GLU A 800 -9.68 -15.45 -63.37
N VAL A 801 -10.77 -16.19 -63.55
CA VAL A 801 -11.19 -17.29 -62.67
C VAL A 801 -10.76 -18.62 -63.27
N GLN A 802 -10.87 -18.77 -64.60
CA GLN A 802 -10.55 -20.01 -65.28
C GLN A 802 -10.24 -19.75 -66.75
N THR A 803 -9.21 -20.41 -67.29
CA THR A 803 -8.97 -20.52 -68.74
C THR A 803 -9.26 -21.94 -69.20
N LEU A 804 -10.19 -22.09 -70.15
CA LEU A 804 -10.56 -23.39 -70.72
C LEU A 804 -9.73 -23.73 -71.96
N ILE A 805 -9.42 -22.73 -72.77
CA ILE A 805 -8.59 -22.86 -73.97
C ILE A 805 -7.76 -21.61 -74.08
N ASN A 806 -6.46 -21.76 -74.32
CA ASN A 806 -5.57 -20.64 -74.52
C ASN A 806 -4.93 -20.68 -75.90
N ASN A 807 -5.49 -19.89 -76.83
CA ASN A 807 -4.98 -19.68 -78.17
C ASN A 807 -4.70 -20.97 -78.97
N GLU A 808 -5.54 -21.99 -78.79
CA GLU A 808 -5.37 -23.29 -79.45
C GLU A 808 -6.03 -23.29 -80.83
N ILE A 809 -5.37 -23.88 -81.83
CA ILE A 809 -5.93 -24.00 -83.17
C ILE A 809 -7.02 -25.08 -83.19
N LYS A 810 -8.26 -24.71 -83.54
CA LYS A 810 -9.41 -25.63 -83.65
C LYS A 810 -9.85 -25.77 -85.10
N GLN A 811 -10.33 -26.97 -85.45
CA GLN A 811 -10.88 -27.27 -86.77
C GLN A 811 -12.33 -26.76 -86.88
N PRO A 812 -12.83 -26.46 -88.10
CA PRO A 812 -14.21 -26.04 -88.30
C PRO A 812 -15.22 -27.07 -87.77
N GLY A 813 -16.31 -26.61 -87.16
CA GLY A 813 -17.37 -27.46 -86.60
C GLY A 813 -18.07 -26.84 -85.39
N ASN A 814 -19.03 -27.57 -84.84
CA ASN A 814 -19.71 -27.20 -83.59
C ASN A 814 -18.86 -27.63 -82.39
N LEU A 815 -18.42 -26.67 -81.60
CA LEU A 815 -17.55 -26.88 -80.45
C LEU A 815 -18.35 -26.67 -79.16
N ASN A 816 -18.21 -27.61 -78.22
CA ASN A 816 -18.93 -27.61 -76.95
C ASN A 816 -17.95 -27.79 -75.79
N TYR A 817 -18.11 -27.00 -74.74
CA TYR A 817 -17.28 -27.03 -73.54
C TYR A 817 -18.13 -26.98 -72.28
N ALA A 818 -17.76 -27.74 -71.25
CA ALA A 818 -18.36 -27.67 -69.93
C ALA A 818 -17.55 -26.76 -69.02
N ILE A 819 -18.23 -25.91 -68.25
CA ILE A 819 -17.66 -24.98 -67.29
C ILE A 819 -18.29 -25.28 -65.94
N ALA A 820 -17.46 -25.41 -64.90
CA ALA A 820 -17.89 -25.51 -63.52
C ALA A 820 -17.49 -24.21 -62.82
N LEU A 821 -18.50 -23.43 -62.38
CA LEU A 821 -18.29 -22.21 -61.62
C LEU A 821 -18.34 -22.56 -60.14
N ASP A 822 -17.29 -22.28 -59.37
CA ASP A 822 -17.12 -22.80 -58.00
C ASP A 822 -17.90 -22.04 -56.91
N ALA A 823 -18.34 -20.81 -57.15
CA ALA A 823 -19.09 -20.00 -56.18
C ALA A 823 -20.33 -19.31 -56.78
N PRO A 824 -21.40 -19.06 -56.00
CA PRO A 824 -22.52 -18.22 -56.43
C PRO A 824 -22.05 -16.82 -56.85
N GLY A 825 -22.57 -16.30 -57.96
CA GLY A 825 -22.16 -15.00 -58.48
C GLY A 825 -22.34 -14.81 -59.97
N VAL A 826 -21.95 -13.62 -60.44
CA VAL A 826 -21.98 -13.24 -61.86
C VAL A 826 -20.58 -13.36 -62.44
N TYR A 827 -20.47 -14.06 -63.56
CA TYR A 827 -19.24 -14.32 -64.30
C TYR A 827 -19.35 -13.81 -65.73
N LEU A 828 -18.21 -13.47 -66.33
CA LEU A 828 -18.10 -13.06 -67.74
C LEU A 828 -17.25 -14.09 -68.48
N ILE A 829 -17.83 -14.72 -69.50
CA ILE A 829 -17.15 -15.73 -70.31
C ILE A 829 -16.79 -15.10 -71.65
N LYS A 830 -15.50 -14.96 -71.93
CA LYS A 830 -14.94 -14.38 -73.15
C LYS A 830 -14.46 -15.49 -74.08
N LEU A 831 -15.11 -15.60 -75.24
CA LEU A 831 -14.67 -16.40 -76.38
C LEU A 831 -13.91 -15.48 -77.35
N THR A 832 -12.68 -15.85 -77.71
CA THR A 832 -11.88 -15.16 -78.73
C THR A 832 -11.57 -16.15 -79.85
N VAL A 833 -11.87 -15.78 -81.10
CA VAL A 833 -11.53 -16.54 -82.31
C VAL A 833 -10.71 -15.61 -83.20
N GLY A 834 -9.44 -15.95 -83.43
CA GLY A 834 -8.48 -15.08 -84.09
C GLY A 834 -8.37 -13.73 -83.37
N GLN A 835 -8.81 -12.65 -84.03
CA GLN A 835 -8.83 -11.29 -83.47
C GLN A 835 -10.19 -10.84 -82.92
N THR A 836 -11.25 -11.64 -83.11
CA THR A 836 -12.61 -11.27 -82.74
C THR A 836 -12.94 -11.86 -81.37
N SER A 837 -13.58 -11.08 -80.49
CA SER A 837 -14.03 -11.60 -79.18
C SER A 837 -15.48 -11.28 -78.89
N VAL A 838 -16.16 -12.23 -78.25
CA VAL A 838 -17.54 -12.12 -77.76
C VAL A 838 -17.54 -12.47 -76.28
N VAL A 839 -18.26 -11.69 -75.48
CA VAL A 839 -18.41 -11.92 -74.04
C VAL A 839 -19.87 -12.18 -73.73
N LYS A 840 -20.15 -13.21 -72.91
CA LYS A 840 -21.48 -13.44 -72.36
C LYS A 840 -21.44 -13.53 -70.84
N ARG A 841 -22.50 -13.04 -70.22
CA ARG A 841 -22.73 -13.09 -68.77
C ARG A 841 -23.28 -14.46 -68.39
N ALA A 842 -22.68 -15.11 -67.39
CA ALA A 842 -23.17 -16.32 -66.75
C ALA A 842 -23.50 -16.03 -65.27
N VAL A 843 -24.54 -16.65 -64.74
CA VAL A 843 -24.98 -16.47 -63.35
C VAL A 843 -25.10 -17.83 -62.66
N ARG A 844 -24.36 -18.02 -61.58
CA ARG A 844 -24.59 -19.13 -60.64
C ARG A 844 -25.43 -18.59 -59.47
N LEU A 845 -26.59 -19.21 -59.24
CA LEU A 845 -27.49 -18.87 -58.14
C LEU A 845 -26.89 -19.18 -56.77
#